data_AF-A0A6V6YZ29-F1
#
_entry.id   AF-A0A6V6YZ29-F1
#
_cell.length_a   1.000
_cell.length_b   1.000
_cell.length_c   1.000
_cell.angle_alpha   90.00
_cell.angle_beta   90.00
_cell.angle_gamma   90.00
#
_symmetry.space_group_name_H-M   'P 1'
#
loop_
_entity.id
_entity.type
_entity.pdbx_description
1 polymer ?
#
loop_
_entity_poly.entity_id
_entity_poly.type
_entity_poly.pdbx_seq_one_letter_code
_entity_poly.pdbx_strand_id
1 'polypeptide(L)'
;MKNQVFALIFFLFSLVSNAQKSEYSTAKIADSLKENTNAVVRLNQVDITIASQRSMNIKIQRVVSVFNEKGLNDIDAYQHYDKTTSIKNIEAIVYDAFGNEIKKIKRKDFRDQSAAGGSTLFSDNRVVYLDYTPVSYPFTIVYKSETETSNTAFIPQWYFLGGYYVSVEKCILNVTFPNNLGFKKKELYFSGFNIKKTADTDTKLSYEAVNILAQKAEDLSPAFFDLYPKVLMSLEYFNLEGVDGNAKNWKEYGKWFSDKILAGTTLLPEETKVKIKTLIGNETDPIKKAKIVYQFVQEKSRYVSVQVGIGGWKPMFASDVDRLGYGDCKALSNYTRALLDVVGVSSFYTELYGDLDLRDIDEDFFSIQGNHAILCVPDKDKYVFLECTSQNDPFGYQANFTDNRKVVVIKPDGGEIIRTRIYDPLNNAQFSKGTYTIDENGSFAGKINIRSEGSQYGRKMIVEKLQPTEKEAHYKEYWGNINNLKLGKINFANDKENIRFTEDIQITAVNYGTISANKMIFVMDAFNQYTGNVKRIRNRKNPFQIQRGYLDTDEIEINLPAGFSIEFLPSNFQLKGKFGEYKTEIIKNENNKLTYKRSMFLNKGKYSNKEYDEYRLFMEQVSKNDNAKIILTKN
;
A
#
# COMPACT_ATOMS: atom_id res chain seq x y z
N MET A 1 -32.49 70.41 -56.11
CA MET A 1 -32.25 70.04 -54.69
C MET A 1 -32.94 68.71 -54.41
N LYS A 2 -32.21 67.60 -54.52
CA LYS A 2 -32.62 66.27 -54.09
C LYS A 2 -31.46 65.78 -53.24
N ASN A 3 -31.62 65.74 -51.92
CA ASN A 3 -30.75 64.97 -51.04
C ASN A 3 -31.26 64.99 -49.60
N GLN A 4 -31.07 63.84 -48.95
CA GLN A 4 -30.99 63.66 -47.49
C GLN A 4 -32.30 63.52 -46.71
N VAL A 5 -33.00 62.41 -46.92
CA VAL A 5 -33.79 61.77 -45.85
C VAL A 5 -33.61 60.25 -45.98
N PHE A 6 -32.45 59.69 -45.60
CA PHE A 6 -32.28 58.24 -45.40
C PHE A 6 -31.08 57.87 -44.52
N ALA A 7 -30.71 58.70 -43.55
CA ALA A 7 -29.52 58.49 -42.71
C ALA A 7 -29.77 58.52 -41.19
N LEU A 8 -31.02 58.37 -40.71
CA LEU A 8 -31.31 58.51 -39.28
C LEU A 8 -32.18 57.40 -38.66
N ILE A 9 -32.14 56.18 -39.21
CA ILE A 9 -32.72 54.98 -38.57
C ILE A 9 -31.70 53.83 -38.63
N PHE A 10 -30.48 54.05 -38.16
CA PHE A 10 -29.47 52.99 -38.04
C PHE A 10 -28.61 53.08 -36.77
N PHE A 11 -29.05 53.84 -35.76
CA PHE A 11 -28.22 54.12 -34.57
C PHE A 11 -28.89 53.88 -33.21
N LEU A 12 -29.84 52.95 -33.13
CA LEU A 12 -30.44 52.53 -31.86
C LEU A 12 -30.79 51.03 -31.84
N PHE A 13 -29.81 50.20 -32.21
CA PHE A 13 -29.72 48.84 -31.68
C PHE A 13 -28.34 48.70 -31.03
N SER A 14 -28.18 49.31 -29.85
CA SER A 14 -27.19 48.85 -28.90
C SER A 14 -27.60 47.44 -28.49
N LEU A 15 -27.11 46.43 -29.22
CA LEU A 15 -27.07 45.06 -28.77
C LEU A 15 -26.34 45.08 -27.43
N VAL A 16 -27.09 44.98 -26.34
CA VAL A 16 -26.54 44.66 -25.03
C VAL A 16 -26.11 43.20 -25.14
N SER A 17 -24.93 42.97 -25.75
CA SER A 17 -24.27 41.69 -25.69
C SER A 17 -23.90 41.47 -24.23
N ASN A 18 -24.75 40.74 -23.51
CA ASN A 18 -24.31 40.06 -22.30
C ASN A 18 -23.21 39.09 -22.76
N ALA A 19 -21.96 39.52 -22.68
CA ALA A 19 -20.84 38.60 -22.74
C ALA A 19 -21.10 37.56 -21.65
N GLN A 20 -21.45 36.33 -22.04
CA GLN A 20 -21.51 35.21 -21.10
C GLN A 20 -20.18 35.24 -20.37
N LYS A 21 -20.22 35.49 -19.05
CA LYS A 21 -19.03 35.38 -18.21
C LYS A 21 -18.60 33.92 -18.29
N SER A 22 -17.66 33.63 -19.18
CA SER A 22 -17.00 32.34 -19.24
C SER A 22 -16.07 32.22 -18.02
N GLU A 23 -16.65 31.98 -16.86
CA GLU A 23 -15.94 31.79 -15.60
C GLU A 23 -14.97 30.60 -15.70
N TYR A 24 -15.39 29.55 -16.42
CA TYR A 24 -14.68 28.30 -16.52
C TYR A 24 -13.84 28.11 -17.79
N SER A 25 -13.58 29.15 -18.58
CA SER A 25 -12.59 29.06 -19.66
C SER A 25 -11.24 28.59 -19.12
N THR A 26 -10.64 27.60 -19.78
CA THR A 26 -9.33 27.03 -19.41
C THR A 26 -8.17 27.99 -19.72
N ALA A 27 -8.39 28.97 -20.59
CA ALA A 27 -7.42 30.03 -20.90
C ALA A 27 -7.14 30.94 -19.69
N LYS A 28 -8.05 31.01 -18.71
CA LYS A 28 -7.88 31.79 -17.48
C LYS A 28 -6.98 31.14 -16.44
N ILE A 29 -6.67 29.85 -16.61
CA ILE A 29 -5.77 29.14 -15.70
C ILE A 29 -4.35 29.64 -15.96
N ALA A 30 -3.62 30.03 -14.90
CA ALA A 30 -2.24 30.48 -15.00
C ALA A 30 -1.33 29.38 -15.60
N ASP A 31 -0.40 29.75 -16.47
CA ASP A 31 0.46 28.76 -17.15
C ASP A 31 1.33 27.94 -16.20
N SER A 32 1.74 28.52 -15.07
CA SER A 32 2.45 27.80 -14.01
C SER A 32 1.65 26.63 -13.43
N LEU A 33 0.32 26.71 -13.42
CA LEU A 33 -0.56 25.64 -12.94
C LEU A 33 -0.79 24.56 -14.01
N LYS A 34 -0.50 24.83 -15.28
CA LYS A 34 -0.60 23.84 -16.38
C LYS A 34 0.69 23.03 -16.57
N GLU A 35 1.78 23.45 -15.93
CA GLU A 35 3.07 22.81 -16.09
C GLU A 35 3.09 21.42 -15.42
N ASN A 36 3.40 20.38 -16.20
CA ASN A 36 3.45 18.99 -15.72
C ASN A 36 2.13 18.48 -15.09
N THR A 37 0.98 18.98 -15.55
CA THR A 37 -0.34 18.55 -15.05
C THR A 37 -1.15 17.77 -16.07
N ASN A 38 -1.93 16.81 -15.57
CA ASN A 38 -3.03 16.19 -16.31
C ASN A 38 -4.38 16.87 -16.01
N ALA A 39 -4.50 17.53 -14.85
CA ALA A 39 -5.66 18.30 -14.44
C ALA A 39 -5.27 19.48 -13.52
N VAL A 40 -6.12 20.50 -13.47
CA VAL A 40 -6.05 21.62 -12.52
C VAL A 40 -7.33 21.64 -11.71
N VAL A 41 -7.22 21.51 -10.40
CA VAL A 41 -8.31 21.74 -9.45
C VAL A 41 -8.44 23.24 -9.24
N ARG A 42 -9.42 23.84 -9.92
CA ARG A 42 -9.68 25.29 -9.88
C ARG A 42 -10.28 25.73 -8.54
N LEU A 43 -11.15 24.88 -8.00
CA LEU A 43 -11.70 25.03 -6.65
C LEU A 43 -11.89 23.65 -6.04
N ASN A 44 -11.45 23.48 -4.80
CA ASN A 44 -11.89 22.37 -3.95
C ASN A 44 -12.34 22.96 -2.61
N GLN A 45 -13.64 23.08 -2.42
CA GLN A 45 -14.25 23.59 -1.21
C GLN A 45 -14.99 22.47 -0.48
N VAL A 46 -14.70 22.31 0.81
CA VAL A 46 -15.38 21.37 1.68
C VAL A 46 -15.84 22.10 2.93
N ASP A 47 -17.16 22.07 3.16
CA ASP A 47 -17.82 22.64 4.33
C ASP A 47 -18.38 21.50 5.19
N ILE A 48 -17.84 21.36 6.39
CA ILE A 48 -18.21 20.32 7.37
C ILE A 48 -18.95 21.01 8.52
N THR A 49 -20.18 20.58 8.78
CA THR A 49 -20.96 21.03 9.94
C THR A 49 -21.24 19.84 10.84
N ILE A 50 -20.61 19.81 12.01
CA ILE A 50 -20.85 18.82 13.05
C ILE A 50 -21.85 19.44 14.02
N ALA A 51 -23.09 18.95 14.01
CA ALA A 51 -24.15 19.52 14.84
C ALA A 51 -24.22 18.87 16.24
N SER A 52 -23.85 17.59 16.33
CA SER A 52 -23.85 16.83 17.59
C SER A 52 -22.94 15.61 17.48
N GLN A 53 -22.84 14.82 18.56
CA GLN A 53 -22.13 13.54 18.55
C GLN A 53 -22.65 12.56 17.48
N ARG A 54 -23.89 12.72 16.99
CA ARG A 54 -24.55 11.81 16.05
C ARG A 54 -25.01 12.51 14.76
N SER A 55 -24.45 13.67 14.42
CA SER A 55 -24.87 14.42 13.24
C SER A 55 -23.73 15.24 12.65
N MET A 56 -23.38 14.92 11.40
CA MET A 56 -22.42 15.65 10.58
C MET A 56 -22.97 15.80 9.16
N ASN A 57 -22.94 17.02 8.64
CA ASN A 57 -23.26 17.37 7.26
C ASN A 57 -21.98 17.80 6.53
N ILE A 58 -21.77 17.31 5.32
CA ILE A 58 -20.60 17.61 4.51
C ILE A 58 -21.06 18.09 3.14
N LYS A 59 -20.66 19.30 2.76
CA LYS A 59 -20.88 19.86 1.43
C LYS A 59 -19.55 19.97 0.70
N ILE A 60 -19.54 19.52 -0.55
CA ILE A 60 -18.36 19.55 -1.40
C ILE A 60 -18.71 20.30 -2.67
N GLN A 61 -17.86 21.24 -3.05
CA GLN A 61 -17.84 21.82 -4.39
C GLN A 61 -16.43 21.68 -4.96
N ARG A 62 -16.32 20.93 -6.05
CA ARG A 62 -15.05 20.68 -6.73
C ARG A 62 -15.14 21.09 -8.19
N VAL A 63 -14.21 21.93 -8.64
CA VAL A 63 -14.12 22.40 -10.02
C VAL A 63 -12.78 21.95 -10.59
N VAL A 64 -12.81 21.10 -11.60
CA VAL A 64 -11.60 20.49 -12.17
C VAL A 64 -11.57 20.69 -13.67
N SER A 65 -10.51 21.31 -14.18
CA SER A 65 -10.22 21.34 -15.61
C SER A 65 -9.27 20.20 -15.96
N VAL A 66 -9.69 19.32 -16.87
CA VAL A 66 -8.95 18.12 -17.26
C VAL A 66 -8.33 18.33 -18.64
N PHE A 67 -7.04 18.04 -18.79
CA PHE A 67 -6.28 18.28 -20.03
C PHE A 67 -6.04 17.02 -20.86
N ASN A 68 -6.11 15.83 -20.25
CA ASN A 68 -5.94 14.55 -20.94
C ASN A 68 -6.58 13.41 -20.14
N GLU A 69 -6.59 12.20 -20.72
CA GLU A 69 -7.17 11.00 -20.14
C GLU A 69 -6.64 10.67 -18.73
N LYS A 70 -5.36 10.91 -18.46
CA LYS A 70 -4.75 10.62 -17.15
C LYS A 70 -5.27 11.52 -16.02
N GLY A 71 -5.88 12.65 -16.36
CA GLY A 71 -6.45 13.59 -15.39
C GLY A 71 -7.93 13.34 -15.07
N LEU A 72 -8.56 12.33 -15.68
CA LEU A 72 -9.96 12.01 -15.42
C LEU A 72 -10.19 11.60 -13.96
N ASN A 73 -9.26 10.87 -13.37
CA ASN A 73 -9.38 10.44 -11.97
C ASN A 73 -9.35 11.63 -11.00
N ASP A 74 -8.70 12.75 -11.33
CA ASP A 74 -8.63 13.94 -10.48
C ASP A 74 -9.98 14.70 -10.37
N ILE A 75 -10.98 14.32 -11.17
CA ILE A 75 -12.34 14.87 -11.09
C ILE A 75 -12.94 14.55 -9.70
N ASP A 76 -12.67 13.37 -9.13
CA ASP A 76 -13.19 12.90 -7.83
C ASP A 76 -14.71 13.09 -7.65
N ALA A 77 -15.49 12.90 -8.71
CA ALA A 77 -16.95 13.07 -8.70
C ALA A 77 -17.68 11.80 -8.24
N TYR A 78 -17.53 11.45 -6.97
CA TYR A 78 -18.24 10.32 -6.35
C TYR A 78 -18.63 10.62 -4.90
N GLN A 79 -19.60 9.87 -4.37
CA GLN A 79 -19.93 9.83 -2.95
C GLN A 79 -20.19 8.39 -2.49
N HIS A 80 -19.60 8.03 -1.36
CA HIS A 80 -19.96 6.82 -0.63
C HIS A 80 -21.20 7.06 0.22
N TYR A 81 -21.99 6.01 0.42
CA TYR A 81 -23.16 6.03 1.29
C TYR A 81 -23.51 4.62 1.77
N ASP A 82 -24.21 4.55 2.88
CA ASP A 82 -24.62 3.31 3.54
C ASP A 82 -25.87 3.58 4.38
N LYS A 83 -26.10 2.80 5.44
CA LYS A 83 -27.25 2.99 6.33
C LYS A 83 -27.12 4.17 7.28
N THR A 84 -25.90 4.62 7.60
CA THR A 84 -25.65 5.74 8.51
C THR A 84 -25.32 7.03 7.76
N THR A 85 -24.95 6.93 6.48
CA THR A 85 -24.61 8.05 5.60
C THR A 85 -25.57 8.13 4.42
N SER A 86 -26.20 9.28 4.22
CA SER A 86 -27.12 9.54 3.11
C SER A 86 -26.64 10.69 2.22
N ILE A 87 -26.79 10.53 0.91
CA ILE A 87 -26.48 11.59 -0.07
C ILE A 87 -27.75 12.42 -0.29
N LYS A 88 -27.75 13.68 0.13
CA LYS A 88 -28.88 14.62 -0.03
C LYS A 88 -28.89 15.27 -1.40
N ASN A 89 -27.72 15.61 -1.91
CA ASN A 89 -27.56 16.21 -3.24
C ASN A 89 -26.29 15.67 -3.91
N ILE A 90 -26.35 15.49 -5.23
CA ILE A 90 -25.20 15.18 -6.07
C ILE A 90 -25.50 15.61 -7.51
N GLU A 91 -24.64 16.46 -8.07
CA GLU A 91 -24.74 16.94 -9.45
C GLU A 91 -23.36 17.25 -10.03
N ALA A 92 -23.26 17.18 -11.35
CA ALA A 92 -22.08 17.63 -12.08
C ALA A 92 -22.52 18.46 -13.30
N ILE A 93 -21.77 19.52 -13.61
CA ILE A 93 -21.95 20.33 -14.82
C ILE A 93 -20.64 20.33 -15.59
N VAL A 94 -20.72 20.00 -16.88
CA VAL A 94 -19.58 19.94 -17.79
C VAL A 94 -19.55 21.19 -18.65
N TYR A 95 -18.37 21.78 -18.76
CA TYR A 95 -18.07 22.94 -19.60
C TYR A 95 -16.99 22.61 -20.61
N ASP A 96 -17.08 23.19 -21.81
CA ASP A 96 -16.03 23.08 -22.82
C ASP A 96 -14.79 23.94 -22.47
N ALA A 97 -13.77 23.89 -23.33
CA ALA A 97 -12.53 24.66 -23.15
C ALA A 97 -12.76 26.19 -23.09
N PHE A 98 -13.81 26.68 -23.75
CA PHE A 98 -14.21 28.08 -23.80
C PHE A 98 -15.13 28.46 -22.64
N GLY A 99 -15.47 27.53 -21.74
CA GLY A 99 -16.31 27.73 -20.57
C GLY A 99 -17.81 27.81 -20.87
N ASN A 100 -18.27 27.28 -22.01
CA ASN A 100 -19.68 27.10 -22.30
C ASN A 100 -20.18 25.83 -21.63
N GLU A 101 -21.35 25.88 -20.98
CA GLU A 101 -22.00 24.68 -20.45
C GLU A 101 -22.42 23.77 -21.60
N ILE A 102 -22.00 22.51 -21.56
CA ILE A 102 -22.32 21.50 -22.59
C ILE A 102 -23.18 20.36 -22.05
N LYS A 103 -23.16 20.11 -20.74
CA LYS A 103 -23.95 19.04 -20.13
C LYS A 103 -24.20 19.28 -18.65
N LYS A 104 -25.44 19.10 -18.22
CA LYS A 104 -25.81 19.00 -16.80
C LYS A 104 -26.19 17.57 -16.45
N ILE A 105 -25.60 17.04 -15.38
CA ILE A 105 -25.71 15.65 -14.95
C ILE A 105 -26.29 15.66 -13.53
N LYS A 106 -27.45 15.02 -13.36
CA LYS A 106 -28.14 14.93 -12.06
C LYS A 106 -27.91 13.55 -11.46
N ARG A 107 -28.20 13.38 -10.17
CA ARG A 107 -28.12 12.09 -9.45
C ARG A 107 -28.54 10.85 -10.25
N LYS A 108 -29.67 10.91 -10.97
CA LYS A 108 -30.20 9.78 -11.74
C LYS A 108 -29.28 9.28 -12.88
N ASP A 109 -28.36 10.14 -13.31
CA ASP A 109 -27.43 9.88 -14.41
C ASP A 109 -26.05 9.41 -13.89
N PHE A 110 -25.85 9.40 -12.56
CA PHE A 110 -24.68 8.78 -11.93
C PHE A 110 -24.86 7.27 -11.86
N ARG A 111 -23.74 6.54 -11.88
CA ARG A 111 -23.72 5.10 -11.65
C ARG A 111 -23.78 4.84 -10.15
N ASP A 112 -24.51 3.80 -9.77
CA ASP A 112 -24.68 3.39 -8.38
C ASP A 112 -24.34 1.90 -8.26
N GLN A 113 -23.31 1.59 -7.49
CA GLN A 113 -22.81 0.23 -7.34
C GLN A 113 -22.39 -0.07 -5.90
N SER A 114 -22.28 -1.38 -5.60
CA SER A 114 -21.65 -1.83 -4.35
C SER A 114 -20.19 -1.36 -4.32
N ALA A 115 -19.74 -0.85 -3.18
CA ALA A 115 -18.34 -0.49 -2.95
C ALA A 115 -17.51 -1.70 -2.45
N ALA A 116 -17.98 -2.93 -2.67
CA ALA A 116 -17.25 -4.16 -2.39
C ALA A 116 -16.23 -4.46 -3.50
N GLY A 117 -14.96 -4.64 -3.12
CA GLY A 117 -13.92 -5.13 -4.03
C GLY A 117 -14.02 -6.64 -4.27
N GLY A 118 -13.27 -7.19 -5.22
CA GLY A 118 -13.31 -8.62 -5.58
C GLY A 118 -12.98 -9.59 -4.44
N SER A 119 -12.36 -9.12 -3.35
CA SER A 119 -12.06 -9.89 -2.14
C SER A 119 -13.10 -9.74 -1.02
N THR A 120 -14.09 -8.85 -1.18
CA THR A 120 -15.17 -8.60 -0.21
C THR A 120 -16.44 -9.33 -0.65
N LEU A 121 -16.86 -10.32 0.14
CA LEU A 121 -18.05 -11.10 -0.19
C LEU A 121 -19.33 -10.29 0.00
N PHE A 122 -19.39 -9.47 1.06
CA PHE A 122 -20.56 -8.67 1.36
C PHE A 122 -20.19 -7.35 2.05
N SER A 123 -20.73 -6.25 1.51
CA SER A 123 -20.69 -4.93 2.15
C SER A 123 -21.98 -4.16 1.85
N ASP A 124 -22.43 -3.35 2.80
CA ASP A 124 -23.54 -2.41 2.62
C ASP A 124 -23.10 -1.02 2.17
N ASN A 125 -21.79 -0.77 2.11
CA ASN A 125 -21.23 0.46 1.54
C ASN A 125 -21.45 0.48 0.02
N ARG A 126 -21.97 1.59 -0.47
CA ARG A 126 -22.26 1.83 -1.88
C ARG A 126 -21.58 3.10 -2.33
N VAL A 127 -21.33 3.20 -3.63
CA VAL A 127 -20.75 4.40 -4.23
C VAL A 127 -21.62 4.86 -5.39
N VAL A 128 -21.96 6.14 -5.36
CA VAL A 128 -22.54 6.86 -6.50
C VAL A 128 -21.42 7.63 -7.17
N TYR A 129 -21.10 7.36 -8.43
CA TYR A 129 -19.98 7.99 -9.12
C TYR A 129 -20.33 8.43 -10.54
N LEU A 130 -19.62 9.45 -10.99
CA LEU A 130 -19.74 9.97 -12.35
C LEU A 130 -18.95 9.09 -13.33
N ASP A 131 -19.65 8.44 -14.23
CA ASP A 131 -19.08 7.74 -15.38
C ASP A 131 -19.21 8.64 -16.62
N TYR A 132 -18.17 9.44 -16.89
CA TYR A 132 -18.18 10.45 -17.95
C TYR A 132 -17.06 10.22 -18.96
N THR A 133 -17.45 10.02 -20.22
CA THR A 133 -16.53 10.03 -21.37
C THR A 133 -16.54 11.42 -22.02
N PRO A 134 -15.41 12.15 -22.03
CA PRO A 134 -15.35 13.47 -22.65
C PRO A 134 -15.36 13.40 -24.18
N VAL A 135 -15.93 14.43 -24.80
CA VAL A 135 -15.95 14.59 -26.27
C VAL A 135 -14.62 15.20 -26.77
N SER A 136 -13.99 16.04 -25.96
CA SER A 136 -12.73 16.72 -26.28
C SER A 136 -12.01 17.15 -25.00
N TYR A 137 -10.70 17.36 -25.10
CA TYR A 137 -9.89 18.01 -24.07
C TYR A 137 -9.39 19.38 -24.56
N PRO A 138 -9.17 20.36 -23.66
CA PRO A 138 -9.54 20.30 -22.25
C PRO A 138 -11.03 20.57 -22.03
N PHE A 139 -11.56 20.15 -20.89
CA PHE A 139 -12.91 20.47 -20.43
C PHE A 139 -12.91 20.71 -18.92
N THR A 140 -13.98 21.28 -18.38
CA THR A 140 -14.11 21.52 -16.93
C THR A 140 -15.35 20.84 -16.38
N ILE A 141 -15.22 20.18 -15.22
CA ILE A 141 -16.36 19.68 -14.44
C ILE A 141 -16.51 20.49 -13.16
N VAL A 142 -17.71 20.98 -12.92
CA VAL A 142 -18.17 21.49 -11.62
C VAL A 142 -19.00 20.40 -10.96
N TYR A 143 -18.44 19.76 -9.95
CA TYR A 143 -19.08 18.75 -9.13
C TYR A 143 -19.55 19.36 -7.81
N LYS A 144 -20.78 19.04 -7.40
CA LYS A 144 -21.34 19.42 -6.11
C LYS A 144 -22.02 18.24 -5.45
N SER A 145 -21.83 18.09 -4.15
CA SER A 145 -22.51 17.07 -3.37
C SER A 145 -22.76 17.51 -1.93
N GLU A 146 -23.78 16.92 -1.32
CA GLU A 146 -24.11 17.07 0.09
C GLU A 146 -24.42 15.70 0.70
N THR A 147 -23.73 15.36 1.77
CA THR A 147 -23.98 14.14 2.56
C THR A 147 -24.33 14.48 4.00
N GLU A 148 -25.16 13.64 4.61
CA GLU A 148 -25.48 13.68 6.03
C GLU A 148 -25.18 12.32 6.62
N THR A 149 -24.45 12.29 7.74
CA THR A 149 -24.09 11.06 8.43
C THR A 149 -24.28 11.18 9.93
N SER A 150 -24.69 10.09 10.57
CA SER A 150 -24.63 9.96 12.02
C SER A 150 -23.28 9.47 12.52
N ASN A 151 -22.42 8.95 11.65
CA ASN A 151 -21.11 8.44 11.99
C ASN A 151 -20.08 9.59 12.05
N THR A 152 -19.92 10.16 13.24
CA THR A 152 -19.00 11.29 13.49
C THR A 152 -17.60 10.84 13.92
N ALA A 153 -17.38 9.54 14.06
CA ALA A 153 -16.07 8.98 14.37
C ALA A 153 -15.03 9.24 13.26
N PHE A 154 -15.51 9.43 12.01
CA PHE A 154 -14.69 9.69 10.84
C PHE A 154 -14.99 11.06 10.24
N ILE A 155 -14.39 12.10 10.82
CA ILE A 155 -14.33 13.39 10.12
C ILE A 155 -13.43 13.21 8.89
N PRO A 156 -13.87 13.62 7.68
CA PRO A 156 -13.03 13.55 6.48
C PRO A 156 -11.68 14.22 6.71
N GLN A 157 -10.59 13.47 6.46
CA GLN A 157 -9.25 14.04 6.48
C GLN A 157 -9.08 15.01 5.31
N TRP A 158 -8.45 16.16 5.54
CA TRP A 158 -8.29 17.17 4.52
C TRP A 158 -6.88 17.16 3.93
N TYR A 159 -6.81 17.04 2.60
CA TYR A 159 -5.58 17.09 1.82
C TYR A 159 -5.65 18.29 0.88
N PHE A 160 -4.64 19.16 0.93
CA PHE A 160 -4.60 20.34 0.06
C PHE A 160 -4.20 19.99 -1.38
N LEU A 161 -3.62 18.81 -1.58
CA LEU A 161 -3.24 18.27 -2.88
C LEU A 161 -3.72 16.81 -2.98
N GLY A 162 -4.50 16.48 -4.01
CA GLY A 162 -5.13 15.17 -4.16
C GLY A 162 -4.23 14.06 -4.71
N GLY A 163 -3.15 14.43 -5.42
CA GLY A 163 -2.27 13.45 -6.06
C GLY A 163 -1.07 14.06 -6.76
N TYR A 164 -0.37 13.22 -7.53
CA TYR A 164 0.69 13.65 -8.44
C TYR A 164 0.11 14.16 -9.77
N TYR A 165 0.84 15.03 -10.46
CA TYR A 165 0.47 15.59 -11.77
C TYR A 165 -0.87 16.34 -11.78
N VAL A 166 -1.30 16.86 -10.64
CA VAL A 166 -2.45 17.75 -10.49
C VAL A 166 -2.02 19.01 -9.74
N SER A 167 -2.47 20.17 -10.18
CA SER A 167 -2.25 21.45 -9.48
C SER A 167 -3.56 21.95 -8.86
N VAL A 168 -3.46 22.88 -7.91
CA VAL A 168 -4.61 23.47 -7.23
C VAL A 168 -4.53 24.98 -7.30
N GLU A 169 -5.51 25.60 -7.95
CA GLU A 169 -5.65 27.06 -8.02
C GLU A 169 -6.15 27.59 -6.68
N LYS A 170 -7.22 27.00 -6.13
CA LYS A 170 -7.79 27.35 -4.83
C LYS A 170 -8.39 26.13 -4.13
N CYS A 171 -8.18 26.02 -2.82
CA CYS A 171 -8.93 25.09 -1.99
C CYS A 171 -9.27 25.70 -0.62
N ILE A 172 -10.42 25.31 -0.09
CA ILE A 172 -11.02 25.87 1.10
C ILE A 172 -11.57 24.73 1.96
N LEU A 173 -11.18 24.71 3.24
CA LEU A 173 -11.80 23.86 4.25
C LEU A 173 -12.50 24.76 5.26
N ASN A 174 -13.77 24.50 5.52
CA ASN A 174 -14.51 25.10 6.64
C ASN A 174 -15.10 23.99 7.50
N VAL A 175 -14.91 24.09 8.82
CA VAL A 175 -15.46 23.14 9.79
C VAL A 175 -16.14 23.94 10.89
N THR A 176 -17.38 23.61 11.21
CA THR A 176 -18.12 24.18 12.33
C THR A 176 -18.55 23.06 13.27
N PHE A 177 -18.38 23.26 14.57
CA PHE A 177 -18.64 22.26 15.59
C PHE A 177 -18.99 22.93 16.93
N PRO A 178 -19.74 22.25 17.83
CA PRO A 178 -19.97 22.75 19.17
C PRO A 178 -18.79 22.41 20.09
N ASN A 179 -18.52 23.30 21.07
CA ASN A 179 -17.38 23.17 21.98
C ASN A 179 -17.39 21.88 22.82
N ASN A 180 -18.56 21.30 23.07
CA ASN A 180 -18.72 20.15 23.95
C ASN A 180 -18.29 18.81 23.35
N LEU A 181 -17.94 18.74 22.06
CA LEU A 181 -17.50 17.49 21.42
C LEU A 181 -15.99 17.23 21.52
N GLY A 182 -15.22 18.19 22.05
CA GLY A 182 -13.77 18.07 22.18
C GLY A 182 -13.09 17.91 20.82
N PHE A 183 -13.40 18.78 19.86
CA PHE A 183 -12.78 18.76 18.54
C PHE A 183 -11.26 18.97 18.63
N LYS A 184 -10.50 18.15 17.90
CA LYS A 184 -9.04 18.21 17.80
C LYS A 184 -8.59 18.27 16.36
N LYS A 185 -7.43 18.89 16.15
CA LYS A 185 -6.77 18.98 14.84
C LYS A 185 -5.27 18.79 14.94
N LYS A 186 -4.65 18.32 13.85
CA LYS A 186 -3.19 18.27 13.67
C LYS A 186 -2.85 18.71 12.25
N GLU A 187 -2.03 19.75 12.15
CA GLU A 187 -1.53 20.32 10.89
C GLU A 187 -0.19 19.66 10.54
N LEU A 188 -0.05 19.18 9.30
CA LEU A 188 1.14 18.46 8.85
C LEU A 188 1.60 18.98 7.48
N TYR A 189 2.93 19.14 7.33
CA TYR A 189 3.61 19.43 6.07
C TYR A 189 3.23 20.75 5.36
N PHE A 190 2.88 21.81 6.09
CA PHE A 190 2.49 23.09 5.48
C PHE A 190 3.65 23.91 4.88
N SER A 191 4.89 23.62 5.29
CA SER A 191 6.07 24.39 4.85
C SER A 191 6.24 24.36 3.33
N GLY A 192 6.46 25.53 2.73
CA GLY A 192 6.62 25.67 1.27
C GLY A 192 5.32 25.80 0.48
N PHE A 193 4.15 25.78 1.15
CA PHE A 193 2.84 25.95 0.52
C PHE A 193 2.15 27.22 1.00
N ASN A 194 1.40 27.88 0.11
CA ASN A 194 0.63 29.08 0.45
C ASN A 194 -0.71 28.69 1.08
N ILE A 195 -0.64 28.23 2.33
CA ILE A 195 -1.79 27.81 3.15
C ILE A 195 -1.98 28.82 4.27
N LYS A 196 -3.18 29.38 4.37
CA LYS A 196 -3.58 30.33 5.41
C LYS A 196 -4.67 29.71 6.26
N LYS A 197 -4.46 29.71 7.57
CA LYS A 197 -5.52 29.43 8.53
C LYS A 197 -6.36 30.69 8.71
N THR A 198 -7.60 30.67 8.24
CA THR A 198 -8.49 31.83 8.21
C THR A 198 -9.42 31.91 9.42
N ALA A 199 -9.66 30.79 10.10
CA ALA A 199 -10.34 30.75 11.39
C ALA A 199 -9.81 29.58 12.24
N ASP A 200 -9.66 29.82 13.54
CA ASP A 200 -9.30 28.80 14.53
C ASP A 200 -9.86 29.23 15.89
N THR A 201 -11.12 28.92 16.13
CA THR A 201 -11.87 29.26 17.34
C THR A 201 -12.47 28.00 17.96
N ASP A 202 -13.06 28.13 19.15
CA ASP A 202 -13.66 26.99 19.85
C ASP A 202 -14.81 26.32 19.08
N THR A 203 -15.41 27.00 18.10
CA THR A 203 -16.54 26.51 17.29
C THR A 203 -16.25 26.39 15.80
N LYS A 204 -15.09 26.84 15.33
CA LYS A 204 -14.81 26.96 13.89
C LYS A 204 -13.34 26.76 13.56
N LEU A 205 -13.09 25.99 12.50
CA LEU A 205 -11.78 25.85 11.88
C LEU A 205 -11.90 26.16 10.39
N SER A 206 -10.99 26.94 9.83
CA SER A 206 -10.99 27.22 8.40
C SER A 206 -9.59 27.43 7.83
N TYR A 207 -9.36 26.90 6.63
CA TYR A 207 -8.14 27.08 5.86
C TYR A 207 -8.46 27.48 4.43
N GLU A 208 -7.60 28.32 3.85
CA GLU A 208 -7.55 28.62 2.43
C GLU A 208 -6.14 28.36 1.92
N ALA A 209 -6.01 27.68 0.79
CA ALA A 209 -4.74 27.61 0.08
C ALA A 209 -4.92 27.96 -1.40
N VAL A 210 -3.88 28.54 -1.98
CA VAL A 210 -3.90 29.00 -3.37
C VAL A 210 -2.60 28.64 -4.09
N ASN A 211 -2.70 28.39 -5.39
CA ASN A 211 -1.58 28.17 -6.31
C ASN A 211 -0.60 27.06 -5.86
N ILE A 212 -1.12 25.87 -5.50
CA ILE A 212 -0.30 24.70 -5.23
C ILE A 212 0.09 24.05 -6.57
N LEU A 213 1.39 24.03 -6.86
CA LEU A 213 1.91 23.46 -8.09
C LEU A 213 1.91 21.92 -8.07
N ALA A 214 1.80 21.33 -9.25
CA ALA A 214 1.80 19.89 -9.42
C ALA A 214 3.12 19.24 -9.02
N GLN A 215 3.00 18.06 -8.44
CA GLN A 215 4.13 17.26 -7.95
C GLN A 215 4.31 16.05 -8.86
N LYS A 216 5.56 15.70 -9.16
CA LYS A 216 5.86 14.48 -9.95
C LYS A 216 6.04 13.30 -9.00
N ALA A 217 5.59 12.13 -9.42
CA ALA A 217 5.92 10.90 -8.73
C ALA A 217 7.41 10.60 -8.93
N GLU A 218 8.12 10.35 -7.82
CA GLU A 218 9.54 10.01 -7.82
C GLU A 218 9.71 8.61 -7.24
N ASP A 219 10.43 7.72 -7.93
CA ASP A 219 10.64 6.34 -7.48
C ASP A 219 11.23 6.32 -6.06
N LEU A 220 10.80 5.36 -5.24
CA LEU A 220 11.21 5.20 -3.83
C LEU A 220 10.86 6.37 -2.90
N SER A 221 10.01 7.33 -3.32
CA SER A 221 9.48 8.32 -2.38
C SER A 221 8.70 7.65 -1.24
N PRO A 222 8.69 8.25 -0.03
CA PRO A 222 7.70 7.91 0.98
C PRO A 222 6.27 8.00 0.45
N ALA A 223 5.32 7.42 1.18
CA ALA A 223 3.91 7.50 0.84
C ALA A 223 3.49 8.96 0.60
N PHE A 224 2.66 9.20 -0.43
CA PHE A 224 2.23 10.53 -0.84
C PHE A 224 1.70 11.38 0.34
N PHE A 225 0.87 10.76 1.17
CA PHE A 225 0.24 11.43 2.30
C PHE A 225 1.21 11.77 3.45
N ASP A 226 2.46 11.32 3.42
CA ASP A 226 3.51 11.66 4.39
C ASP A 226 4.44 12.77 3.89
N LEU A 227 4.18 13.31 2.69
CA LEU A 227 4.99 14.35 2.07
C LEU A 227 4.26 15.68 1.89
N TYR A 228 2.94 15.64 1.74
CA TYR A 228 2.16 16.80 1.31
C TYR A 228 1.19 17.32 2.38
N PRO A 229 0.82 18.61 2.32
CA PRO A 229 0.03 19.26 3.36
C PRO A 229 -1.29 18.56 3.64
N LYS A 230 -1.57 18.31 4.91
CA LYS A 230 -2.84 17.73 5.37
C LYS A 230 -3.26 18.24 6.74
N VAL A 231 -4.55 18.17 7.02
CA VAL A 231 -5.13 18.39 8.36
C VAL A 231 -5.84 17.11 8.80
N LEU A 232 -5.40 16.58 9.93
CA LEU A 232 -6.11 15.51 10.63
C LEU A 232 -7.08 16.14 11.61
N MET A 233 -8.27 15.56 11.75
CA MET A 233 -9.34 16.06 12.63
C MET A 233 -9.98 14.88 13.36
N SER A 234 -10.39 15.11 14.60
CA SER A 234 -11.10 14.12 15.41
C SER A 234 -12.00 14.77 16.46
N LEU A 235 -12.88 13.98 17.05
CA LEU A 235 -13.71 14.36 18.21
C LEU A 235 -13.35 13.49 19.40
N GLU A 236 -13.42 14.06 20.60
CA GLU A 236 -13.41 13.28 21.84
C GLU A 236 -14.72 12.52 22.03
N TYR A 237 -15.85 13.14 21.70
CA TYR A 237 -17.18 12.52 21.72
C TYR A 237 -17.65 12.25 20.31
N PHE A 238 -17.78 10.97 19.96
CA PHE A 238 -18.10 10.54 18.60
C PHE A 238 -19.15 9.44 18.60
N ASN A 239 -19.73 9.17 17.43
CA ASN A 239 -20.58 8.03 17.18
C ASN A 239 -19.96 7.16 16.08
N LEU A 240 -19.75 5.89 16.38
CA LEU A 240 -19.27 4.89 15.43
C LEU A 240 -20.42 3.94 15.11
N GLU A 241 -20.99 4.05 13.91
CA GLU A 241 -22.01 3.12 13.40
C GLU A 241 -23.17 2.87 14.40
N GLY A 242 -23.64 3.94 15.06
CA GLY A 242 -24.72 3.89 16.04
C GLY A 242 -24.27 3.73 17.50
N VAL A 243 -23.01 3.39 17.76
CA VAL A 243 -22.43 3.25 19.10
C VAL A 243 -21.74 4.55 19.53
N ASP A 244 -22.20 5.16 20.62
CA ASP A 244 -21.56 6.34 21.18
C ASP A 244 -20.24 5.98 21.86
N GLY A 245 -19.22 6.78 21.57
CA GLY A 245 -17.90 6.68 22.16
C GLY A 245 -17.37 7.99 22.71
N ASN A 246 -16.48 7.84 23.68
CA ASN A 246 -15.70 8.93 24.23
C ASN A 246 -14.25 8.47 24.44
N ALA A 247 -13.30 9.19 23.84
CA ALA A 247 -11.88 8.95 24.06
C ALA A 247 -11.05 10.19 23.71
N LYS A 248 -10.12 10.55 24.60
CA LYS A 248 -9.17 11.65 24.38
C LYS A 248 -7.82 11.19 23.86
N ASN A 249 -7.51 9.91 24.07
CA ASN A 249 -6.23 9.27 23.83
C ASN A 249 -6.44 7.77 23.57
N TRP A 250 -5.37 7.07 23.17
CA TRP A 250 -5.40 5.64 22.87
C TRP A 250 -5.78 4.76 24.06
N LYS A 251 -5.44 5.17 25.30
CA LYS A 251 -5.81 4.43 26.52
C LYS A 251 -7.33 4.37 26.68
N GLU A 252 -7.99 5.52 26.62
CA GLU A 252 -9.45 5.62 26.72
C GLU A 252 -10.16 4.94 25.54
N TYR A 253 -9.61 5.06 24.33
CA TYR A 253 -10.14 4.38 23.15
C TYR A 253 -10.15 2.86 23.33
N GLY A 254 -9.03 2.26 23.72
CA GLY A 254 -8.98 0.81 23.90
C GLY A 254 -9.92 0.32 24.99
N LYS A 255 -10.12 1.09 26.07
CA LYS A 255 -11.12 0.77 27.09
C LYS A 255 -12.54 0.81 26.51
N TRP A 256 -12.91 1.90 25.82
CA TRP A 256 -14.22 2.02 25.19
C TRP A 256 -14.46 0.90 24.17
N PHE A 257 -13.47 0.59 23.33
CA PHE A 257 -13.56 -0.44 22.31
C PHE A 257 -13.72 -1.83 22.96
N SER A 258 -12.95 -2.12 24.00
CA SER A 258 -13.10 -3.34 24.80
C SER A 258 -14.53 -3.47 25.36
N ASP A 259 -15.04 -2.42 26.00
CA ASP A 259 -16.32 -2.43 26.72
C ASP A 259 -17.55 -2.42 25.80
N LYS A 260 -17.49 -1.68 24.69
CA LYS A 260 -18.67 -1.42 23.83
C LYS A 260 -18.68 -2.24 22.55
N ILE A 261 -17.50 -2.61 22.03
CA ILE A 261 -17.37 -3.30 20.75
C ILE A 261 -17.09 -4.79 20.97
N LEU A 262 -16.08 -5.11 21.80
CA LEU A 262 -15.60 -6.49 21.97
C LEU A 262 -16.38 -7.29 23.04
N ALA A 263 -16.89 -6.63 24.08
CA ALA A 263 -17.60 -7.32 25.17
C ALA A 263 -18.76 -8.19 24.65
N GLY A 264 -18.86 -9.41 25.18
CA GLY A 264 -19.91 -10.38 24.83
C GLY A 264 -19.74 -11.07 23.47
N THR A 265 -18.64 -10.83 22.74
CA THR A 265 -18.44 -11.42 21.40
C THR A 265 -17.70 -12.77 21.40
N THR A 266 -17.19 -13.22 22.55
CA THR A 266 -16.28 -14.37 22.68
C THR A 266 -16.94 -15.65 23.20
N LEU A 267 -18.28 -15.70 23.23
CA LEU A 267 -18.99 -16.91 23.66
C LEU A 267 -18.73 -18.07 22.67
N LEU A 268 -18.41 -19.24 23.21
CA LEU A 268 -18.15 -20.47 22.47
C LEU A 268 -19.08 -21.60 22.92
N PRO A 269 -19.48 -22.52 22.02
CA PRO A 269 -20.19 -23.74 22.39
C PRO A 269 -19.36 -24.62 23.33
N GLU A 270 -20.00 -25.31 24.28
CA GLU A 270 -19.31 -26.21 25.22
C GLU A 270 -18.54 -27.33 24.52
N GLU A 271 -19.08 -27.87 23.42
CA GLU A 271 -18.39 -28.88 22.59
C GLU A 271 -17.03 -28.38 22.11
N THR A 272 -16.97 -27.14 21.61
CA THR A 272 -15.72 -26.52 21.13
C THR A 272 -14.76 -26.28 22.29
N LYS A 273 -15.25 -25.88 23.47
CA LYS A 273 -14.41 -25.74 24.66
C LYS A 273 -13.76 -27.06 25.07
N VAL A 274 -14.55 -28.15 25.09
CA VAL A 274 -14.03 -29.50 25.37
C VAL A 274 -13.02 -29.92 24.31
N LYS A 275 -13.34 -29.73 23.03
CA LYS A 275 -12.46 -30.08 21.91
C LYS A 275 -11.11 -29.39 22.01
N ILE A 276 -11.08 -28.08 22.28
CA ILE A 276 -9.81 -27.35 22.36
C ILE A 276 -8.99 -27.74 23.58
N LYS A 277 -9.63 -28.02 24.73
CA LYS A 277 -8.94 -28.52 25.94
C LYS A 277 -8.32 -29.90 25.69
N THR A 278 -9.06 -30.79 25.01
CA THR A 278 -8.54 -32.11 24.63
C THR A 278 -7.35 -31.99 23.66
N LEU A 279 -7.43 -31.07 22.70
CA LEU A 279 -6.33 -30.84 21.74
C LEU A 279 -5.06 -30.31 22.43
N ILE A 280 -5.21 -29.46 23.44
CA ILE A 280 -4.09 -28.97 24.26
C ILE A 280 -3.51 -30.07 25.16
N GLY A 281 -4.36 -30.93 25.72
CA GLY A 281 -3.94 -31.98 26.64
C GLY A 281 -3.24 -31.41 27.87
N ASN A 282 -2.02 -31.89 28.15
CA ASN A 282 -1.24 -31.55 29.34
C ASN A 282 -0.18 -30.45 29.11
N GLU A 283 -0.17 -29.80 27.94
CA GLU A 283 0.76 -28.70 27.69
C GLU A 283 0.52 -27.54 28.68
N THR A 284 1.59 -26.96 29.21
CA THR A 284 1.54 -25.89 30.21
C THR A 284 2.12 -24.58 29.68
N ASP A 285 2.98 -24.63 28.66
CA ASP A 285 3.58 -23.46 28.02
C ASP A 285 2.52 -22.66 27.25
N PRO A 286 2.25 -21.39 27.62
CA PRO A 286 1.26 -20.56 26.96
C PRO A 286 1.51 -20.37 25.45
N ILE A 287 2.77 -20.34 25.02
CA ILE A 287 3.14 -20.13 23.61
C ILE A 287 2.90 -21.40 22.80
N LYS A 288 3.23 -22.57 23.35
CA LYS A 288 2.91 -23.83 22.69
C LYS A 288 1.41 -24.07 22.60
N LYS A 289 0.66 -23.75 23.66
CA LYS A 289 -0.82 -23.74 23.63
C LYS A 289 -1.33 -22.82 22.53
N ALA A 290 -0.81 -21.59 22.48
CA ALA A 290 -1.22 -20.62 21.48
C ALA A 290 -0.98 -21.10 20.06
N LYS A 291 0.14 -21.76 19.82
CA LYS A 291 0.49 -22.34 18.53
C LYS A 291 -0.46 -23.46 18.10
N ILE A 292 -0.86 -24.34 19.02
CA ILE A 292 -1.85 -25.40 18.75
C ILE A 292 -3.21 -24.78 18.39
N VAL A 293 -3.65 -23.78 19.17
CA VAL A 293 -4.91 -23.06 18.88
C VAL A 293 -4.85 -22.35 17.53
N TYR A 294 -3.73 -21.68 17.23
CA TYR A 294 -3.54 -20.98 15.96
C TYR A 294 -3.63 -21.95 14.77
N GLN A 295 -2.95 -23.11 14.85
CA GLN A 295 -3.04 -24.15 13.82
C GLN A 295 -4.48 -24.67 13.65
N PHE A 296 -5.18 -24.94 14.76
CA PHE A 296 -6.58 -25.36 14.71
C PHE A 296 -7.48 -24.34 13.98
N VAL A 297 -7.30 -23.04 14.24
CA VAL A 297 -8.05 -21.99 13.56
C VAL A 297 -7.71 -21.94 12.07
N GLN A 298 -6.43 -22.05 11.70
CA GLN A 298 -6.00 -22.08 10.29
C GLN A 298 -6.63 -23.25 9.51
N GLU A 299 -6.74 -24.43 10.13
CA GLU A 299 -7.32 -25.62 9.50
C GLU A 299 -8.86 -25.57 9.46
N LYS A 300 -9.50 -24.98 10.47
CA LYS A 300 -10.96 -24.94 10.59
C LYS A 300 -11.62 -23.80 9.80
N SER A 301 -10.91 -22.68 9.60
CA SER A 301 -11.53 -21.44 9.14
C SER A 301 -10.96 -20.90 7.83
N ARG A 302 -11.75 -20.05 7.16
CA ARG A 302 -11.34 -19.33 5.94
C ARG A 302 -11.59 -17.83 6.09
N TYR A 303 -10.72 -17.03 5.50
CA TYR A 303 -10.93 -15.59 5.44
C TYR A 303 -12.04 -15.23 4.45
N VAL A 304 -13.01 -14.45 4.92
CA VAL A 304 -14.08 -13.87 4.12
C VAL A 304 -14.30 -12.44 4.60
N SER A 305 -14.01 -11.46 3.74
CA SER A 305 -14.20 -10.05 4.09
C SER A 305 -15.68 -9.67 4.07
N VAL A 306 -16.19 -9.21 5.21
CA VAL A 306 -17.56 -8.76 5.43
C VAL A 306 -17.54 -7.42 6.17
N GLN A 307 -18.18 -6.39 5.63
CA GLN A 307 -18.16 -5.03 6.18
C GLN A 307 -19.58 -4.45 6.16
N VAL A 308 -20.31 -4.55 7.27
CA VAL A 308 -21.73 -4.15 7.36
C VAL A 308 -22.00 -3.34 8.61
N GLY A 309 -22.28 -2.05 8.47
CA GLY A 309 -22.52 -1.12 9.58
C GLY A 309 -21.51 -1.32 10.72
N ILE A 310 -21.99 -1.49 11.96
CA ILE A 310 -21.12 -1.76 13.12
C ILE A 310 -20.31 -3.04 12.98
N GLY A 311 -20.75 -4.02 12.19
CA GLY A 311 -19.99 -5.24 11.88
C GLY A 311 -18.71 -4.97 11.08
N GLY A 312 -18.54 -3.76 10.54
CA GLY A 312 -17.24 -3.30 10.03
C GLY A 312 -16.17 -3.10 11.12
N TRP A 313 -16.58 -3.03 12.39
CA TRP A 313 -15.72 -2.79 13.56
C TRP A 313 -15.88 -3.84 14.66
N LYS A 314 -17.12 -4.28 14.89
CA LYS A 314 -17.47 -5.32 15.84
C LYS A 314 -17.24 -6.70 15.20
N PRO A 315 -16.44 -7.57 15.81
CA PRO A 315 -16.25 -8.91 15.28
C PRO A 315 -17.55 -9.70 15.32
N MET A 316 -17.71 -10.61 14.35
CA MET A 316 -18.73 -11.66 14.43
C MET A 316 -18.57 -12.46 15.73
N PHE A 317 -19.68 -12.97 16.27
CA PHE A 317 -19.65 -13.80 17.47
C PHE A 317 -18.77 -15.03 17.25
N ALA A 318 -17.93 -15.34 18.24
CA ALA A 318 -17.03 -16.49 18.18
C ALA A 318 -17.81 -17.81 17.95
N SER A 319 -19.02 -17.94 18.49
CA SER A 319 -19.93 -19.07 18.25
C SER A 319 -20.38 -19.19 16.79
N ASP A 320 -20.55 -18.07 16.09
CA ASP A 320 -20.92 -18.08 14.67
C ASP A 320 -19.71 -18.41 13.79
N VAL A 321 -18.52 -17.89 14.12
CA VAL A 321 -17.28 -18.28 13.43
C VAL A 321 -17.05 -19.79 13.59
N ASP A 322 -17.25 -20.31 14.81
CA ASP A 322 -17.09 -21.72 15.12
C ASP A 322 -18.01 -22.63 14.31
N ARG A 323 -19.26 -22.20 14.10
CA ARG A 323 -20.30 -22.91 13.37
C ARG A 323 -20.15 -22.81 11.85
N LEU A 324 -19.79 -21.63 11.36
CA LEU A 324 -19.75 -21.31 9.93
C LEU A 324 -18.39 -21.61 9.28
N GLY A 325 -17.31 -21.65 10.06
CA GLY A 325 -15.96 -21.92 9.55
C GLY A 325 -15.37 -20.79 8.69
N TYR A 326 -15.84 -19.54 8.85
CA TYR A 326 -15.26 -18.38 8.18
C TYR A 326 -15.37 -17.11 9.01
N GLY A 327 -14.56 -16.10 8.64
CA GLY A 327 -14.63 -14.76 9.23
C GLY A 327 -13.70 -13.77 8.55
N ASP A 328 -13.89 -12.49 8.81
CA ASP A 328 -12.94 -11.44 8.43
C ASP A 328 -11.82 -11.29 9.48
N CYS A 329 -10.98 -10.25 9.35
CA CYS A 329 -9.83 -10.04 10.24
C CYS A 329 -10.21 -9.88 11.70
N LYS A 330 -11.35 -9.23 11.95
CA LYS A 330 -11.89 -8.98 13.28
C LYS A 330 -12.43 -10.29 13.87
N ALA A 331 -13.25 -10.98 13.08
CA ALA A 331 -13.88 -12.23 13.47
C ALA A 331 -12.86 -13.34 13.78
N LEU A 332 -11.87 -13.56 12.91
CA LEU A 332 -10.87 -14.61 13.10
C LEU A 332 -9.91 -14.30 14.25
N SER A 333 -9.51 -13.04 14.42
CA SER A 333 -8.71 -12.62 15.59
C SER A 333 -9.49 -12.80 16.89
N ASN A 334 -10.78 -12.44 16.90
CA ASN A 334 -11.63 -12.58 18.07
C ASN A 334 -11.97 -14.04 18.41
N TYR A 335 -12.19 -14.89 17.40
CA TYR A 335 -12.41 -16.33 17.59
C TYR A 335 -11.16 -17.02 18.15
N THR A 336 -9.99 -16.69 17.62
CA THR A 336 -8.71 -17.16 18.15
C THR A 336 -8.54 -16.75 19.61
N ARG A 337 -8.83 -15.48 19.95
CA ARG A 337 -8.82 -14.98 21.34
C ARG A 337 -9.74 -15.79 22.25
N ALA A 338 -10.96 -16.08 21.81
CA ALA A 338 -11.93 -16.86 22.59
C ALA A 338 -11.43 -18.28 22.88
N LEU A 339 -10.81 -18.94 21.90
CA LEU A 339 -10.24 -20.28 22.08
C LEU A 339 -9.03 -20.27 23.03
N LEU A 340 -8.17 -19.25 22.96
CA LEU A 340 -7.02 -19.09 23.85
C LEU A 340 -7.45 -18.89 25.31
N ASP A 341 -8.50 -18.10 25.54
CA ASP A 341 -9.06 -17.85 26.87
C ASP A 341 -9.52 -19.17 27.55
N VAL A 342 -10.18 -20.05 26.79
CA VAL A 342 -10.64 -21.37 27.28
C VAL A 342 -9.51 -22.24 27.83
N VAL A 343 -8.28 -22.07 27.33
CA VAL A 343 -7.09 -22.85 27.71
C VAL A 343 -6.11 -22.06 28.59
N GLY A 344 -6.56 -20.90 29.10
CA GLY A 344 -5.83 -20.06 30.06
C GLY A 344 -4.70 -19.24 29.44
N VAL A 345 -4.74 -18.95 28.15
CA VAL A 345 -3.73 -18.14 27.46
C VAL A 345 -4.26 -16.72 27.27
N SER A 346 -3.62 -15.76 27.92
CA SER A 346 -3.94 -14.34 27.72
C SER A 346 -3.60 -13.90 26.30
N SER A 347 -4.50 -13.12 25.68
CA SER A 347 -4.27 -12.55 24.36
C SER A 347 -5.11 -11.29 24.15
N PHE A 348 -4.63 -10.37 23.31
CA PHE A 348 -5.22 -9.04 23.13
C PHE A 348 -5.48 -8.75 21.66
N TYR A 349 -6.68 -8.24 21.39
CA TYR A 349 -7.09 -7.77 20.07
C TYR A 349 -6.23 -6.56 19.70
N THR A 350 -5.71 -6.50 18.48
CA THR A 350 -4.75 -5.46 18.06
C THR A 350 -5.14 -4.87 16.71
N GLU A 351 -5.24 -3.55 16.64
CA GLU A 351 -5.58 -2.81 15.42
C GLU A 351 -4.34 -2.16 14.80
N LEU A 352 -4.27 -2.19 13.46
CA LEU A 352 -3.15 -1.67 12.69
C LEU A 352 -3.55 -1.33 11.26
N TYR A 353 -2.62 -0.71 10.54
CA TYR A 353 -2.65 -0.71 9.08
C TYR A 353 -1.97 -1.98 8.55
N GLY A 354 -2.71 -2.82 7.84
CA GLY A 354 -2.23 -3.98 7.10
C GLY A 354 -2.07 -3.61 5.62
N ASP A 355 -0.86 -3.22 5.23
CA ASP A 355 -0.51 -2.79 3.88
C ASP A 355 0.92 -3.26 3.52
N LEU A 356 1.26 -3.25 2.22
CA LEU A 356 2.62 -3.54 1.75
C LEU A 356 3.61 -2.46 2.20
N ASP A 357 3.16 -1.21 2.14
CA ASP A 357 3.87 -0.05 2.67
C ASP A 357 3.74 0.03 4.19
N LEU A 358 4.84 0.40 4.85
CA LEU A 358 4.85 0.57 6.29
C LEU A 358 4.11 1.85 6.69
N ARG A 359 3.00 1.69 7.41
CA ARG A 359 2.21 2.80 7.97
C ARG A 359 1.98 2.62 9.46
N ASP A 360 2.42 3.63 10.22
CA ASP A 360 2.24 3.69 11.67
C ASP A 360 0.85 4.26 12.03
N ILE A 361 0.26 3.77 13.13
CA ILE A 361 -0.74 4.54 13.86
C ILE A 361 -0.05 5.73 14.55
N ASP A 362 -0.65 6.92 14.44
CA ASP A 362 -0.13 8.14 15.07
C ASP A 362 -0.32 8.09 16.59
N GLU A 363 0.78 7.97 17.34
CA GLU A 363 0.74 7.85 18.81
C GLU A 363 0.35 9.16 19.50
N ASP A 364 0.61 10.30 18.86
CA ASP A 364 0.43 11.64 19.42
C ASP A 364 -0.91 12.26 19.05
N PHE A 365 -1.65 11.67 18.10
CA PHE A 365 -2.95 12.16 17.66
C PHE A 365 -3.99 11.06 17.65
N PHE A 366 -4.87 11.09 18.64
CA PHE A 366 -6.00 10.17 18.67
C PHE A 366 -7.05 10.56 17.62
N SER A 367 -7.30 9.60 16.74
CA SER A 367 -8.48 9.43 15.91
C SER A 367 -8.62 7.92 15.70
N ILE A 368 -9.80 7.41 15.34
CA ILE A 368 -9.89 5.99 14.97
C ILE A 368 -9.02 5.79 13.70
N GLN A 369 -8.08 4.84 13.76
CA GLN A 369 -7.07 4.56 12.73
C GLN A 369 -6.85 3.04 12.60
N GLY A 370 -6.35 2.62 11.45
CA GLY A 370 -6.14 1.22 11.10
C GLY A 370 -7.19 0.72 10.11
N ASN A 371 -6.86 -0.38 9.44
CA ASN A 371 -7.71 -1.06 8.46
C ASN A 371 -7.70 -2.59 8.63
N HIS A 372 -6.93 -3.11 9.58
CA HIS A 372 -6.73 -4.54 9.81
C HIS A 372 -6.65 -4.87 11.31
N ALA A 373 -6.99 -6.11 11.65
CA ALA A 373 -6.98 -6.61 13.01
C ALA A 373 -6.21 -7.93 13.10
N ILE A 374 -5.35 -8.02 14.11
CA ILE A 374 -4.58 -9.22 14.47
C ILE A 374 -4.76 -9.51 15.97
N LEU A 375 -4.10 -10.57 16.43
CA LEU A 375 -4.05 -10.92 17.85
C LEU A 375 -2.61 -10.87 18.36
N CYS A 376 -2.39 -10.46 19.61
CA CYS A 376 -1.08 -10.61 20.25
C CYS A 376 -1.19 -11.42 21.55
N VAL A 377 -0.18 -12.25 21.80
CA VAL A 377 -0.04 -13.10 23.00
C VAL A 377 1.17 -12.61 23.78
N PRO A 378 1.03 -12.25 25.07
CA PRO A 378 2.17 -11.91 25.92
C PRO A 378 3.14 -13.08 26.06
N ASP A 379 4.44 -12.80 25.90
CA ASP A 379 5.55 -13.70 26.19
C ASP A 379 6.59 -12.92 26.99
N LYS A 380 6.51 -13.03 28.32
CA LYS A 380 7.34 -12.26 29.27
C LYS A 380 7.18 -10.75 29.00
N ASP A 381 8.28 -10.05 28.70
CA ASP A 381 8.31 -8.61 28.42
C ASP A 381 8.04 -8.28 26.94
N LYS A 382 7.62 -9.26 26.13
CA LYS A 382 7.38 -9.10 24.68
C LYS A 382 6.00 -9.62 24.30
N TYR A 383 5.62 -9.37 23.06
CA TYR A 383 4.42 -9.94 22.44
C TYR A 383 4.79 -10.81 21.25
N VAL A 384 4.08 -11.92 21.10
CA VAL A 384 4.02 -12.70 19.86
C VAL A 384 2.74 -12.29 19.13
N PHE A 385 2.87 -11.77 17.92
CA PHE A 385 1.74 -11.35 17.11
C PHE A 385 1.32 -12.45 16.14
N LEU A 386 0.01 -12.64 15.98
CA LEU A 386 -0.59 -13.71 15.19
C LEU A 386 -1.44 -13.10 14.07
N GLU A 387 -1.06 -13.38 12.83
CA GLU A 387 -1.87 -13.06 11.66
C GLU A 387 -2.99 -14.10 11.52
N CYS A 388 -4.13 -13.84 12.15
CA CYS A 388 -5.27 -14.76 12.21
C CYS A 388 -6.02 -14.91 10.88
N THR A 389 -5.71 -14.09 9.87
CA THR A 389 -6.38 -14.19 8.56
C THR A 389 -5.69 -15.12 7.57
N SER A 390 -4.41 -15.43 7.80
CA SER A 390 -3.67 -16.35 6.94
C SER A 390 -3.87 -17.80 7.38
N GLN A 391 -4.26 -18.67 6.45
CA GLN A 391 -4.31 -20.13 6.66
C GLN A 391 -2.91 -20.77 6.59
N ASN A 392 -1.88 -19.98 6.34
CA ASN A 392 -0.61 -20.48 5.82
C ASN A 392 0.61 -19.96 6.58
N ASP A 393 0.52 -18.74 7.10
CA ASP A 393 1.62 -18.08 7.76
C ASP A 393 2.04 -18.88 9.00
N PRO A 394 3.36 -19.02 9.26
CA PRO A 394 3.83 -19.59 10.50
C PRO A 394 3.36 -18.81 11.73
N PHE A 395 3.24 -19.50 12.86
CA PHE A 395 2.98 -18.87 14.14
C PHE A 395 4.03 -17.79 14.45
N GLY A 396 3.58 -16.58 14.79
CA GLY A 396 4.49 -15.46 15.11
C GLY A 396 5.13 -14.77 13.89
N TYR A 397 4.70 -15.08 12.67
CA TYR A 397 5.19 -14.45 11.44
C TYR A 397 4.30 -13.27 11.01
N GLN A 398 4.93 -12.13 10.68
CA GLN A 398 4.24 -10.88 10.31
C GLN A 398 4.76 -10.20 9.03
N ALA A 399 5.90 -10.66 8.51
CA ALA A 399 6.66 -9.86 7.55
C ALA A 399 5.87 -9.60 6.25
N ASN A 400 6.16 -8.45 5.62
CA ASN A 400 5.54 -7.92 4.40
C ASN A 400 4.17 -7.28 4.60
N PHE A 401 3.35 -7.78 5.53
CA PHE A 401 1.97 -7.32 5.67
C PHE A 401 1.64 -6.66 7.01
N THR A 402 2.23 -7.06 8.16
CA THR A 402 1.91 -6.49 9.50
C THR A 402 3.13 -6.14 10.36
N ASP A 403 4.35 -6.29 9.83
CA ASP A 403 5.63 -6.01 10.51
C ASP A 403 6.01 -4.53 10.61
N ASN A 404 6.90 -4.21 11.55
CA ASN A 404 7.57 -2.91 11.71
C ASN A 404 6.65 -1.68 11.66
N ARG A 405 5.53 -1.70 12.39
CA ARG A 405 4.65 -0.53 12.52
C ARG A 405 4.09 -0.33 13.93
N LYS A 406 3.69 0.89 14.24
CA LYS A 406 2.94 1.20 15.47
C LYS A 406 1.50 0.71 15.34
N VAL A 407 1.03 0.02 16.37
CA VAL A 407 -0.28 -0.63 16.47
C VAL A 407 -0.93 -0.31 17.80
N VAL A 408 -2.26 -0.47 17.88
CA VAL A 408 -3.00 -0.29 19.15
C VAL A 408 -3.39 -1.66 19.67
N VAL A 409 -2.83 -2.06 20.81
CA VAL A 409 -3.27 -3.25 21.56
C VAL A 409 -4.44 -2.86 22.45
N ILE A 410 -5.56 -3.57 22.32
CA ILE A 410 -6.79 -3.32 23.05
C ILE A 410 -6.83 -4.25 24.27
N LYS A 411 -6.56 -3.69 25.46
CA LYS A 411 -6.63 -4.37 26.74
C LYS A 411 -7.91 -4.01 27.50
N PRO A 412 -8.33 -4.81 28.50
CA PRO A 412 -9.50 -4.48 29.33
C PRO A 412 -9.38 -3.16 30.10
N ASP A 413 -8.16 -2.74 30.44
CA ASP A 413 -7.86 -1.51 31.18
C ASP A 413 -7.50 -0.31 30.28
N GLY A 414 -7.34 -0.53 28.97
CA GLY A 414 -7.12 0.54 28.00
C GLY A 414 -6.38 0.11 26.73
N GLY A 415 -6.18 1.05 25.81
CA GLY A 415 -5.34 0.87 24.64
C GLY A 415 -3.86 1.18 24.90
N GLU A 416 -2.96 0.44 24.25
CA GLU A 416 -1.51 0.63 24.31
C GLU A 416 -0.93 0.71 22.89
N ILE A 417 -0.13 1.76 22.61
CA ILE A 417 0.62 1.84 21.35
C ILE A 417 1.94 1.10 21.50
N ILE A 418 2.16 0.09 20.66
CA ILE A 418 3.43 -0.65 20.59
C ILE A 418 3.88 -0.82 19.14
N ARG A 419 5.12 -1.26 18.92
CA ARG A 419 5.64 -1.59 17.57
C ARG A 419 5.67 -3.09 17.34
N THR A 420 5.16 -3.55 16.19
CA THR A 420 5.25 -4.95 15.76
C THR A 420 6.68 -5.36 15.43
N ARG A 421 6.90 -6.67 15.21
CA ARG A 421 8.24 -7.24 14.99
C ARG A 421 8.99 -6.48 13.90
N ILE A 422 10.20 -6.07 14.22
CA ILE A 422 11.15 -5.54 13.25
C ILE A 422 11.97 -6.72 12.75
N TYR A 423 11.95 -6.95 11.44
CA TYR A 423 12.86 -7.90 10.82
C TYR A 423 14.18 -7.19 10.48
N ASP A 424 15.24 -7.62 11.13
CA ASP A 424 16.59 -7.12 10.88
C ASP A 424 17.05 -7.47 9.46
N PRO A 425 17.75 -6.57 8.73
CA PRO A 425 18.25 -6.85 7.39
C PRO A 425 19.07 -8.14 7.27
N LEU A 426 19.86 -8.50 8.28
CA LEU A 426 20.66 -9.75 8.26
C LEU A 426 19.80 -11.00 8.38
N ASN A 427 18.59 -10.88 8.94
CA ASN A 427 17.62 -11.96 9.06
C ASN A 427 16.57 -11.95 7.94
N ASN A 428 16.54 -10.90 7.10
CA ASN A 428 15.77 -10.84 5.86
C ASN A 428 16.63 -11.42 4.73
N ALA A 429 16.92 -12.71 4.79
CA ALA A 429 18.01 -13.27 4.02
C ALA A 429 17.60 -14.27 2.95
N GLN A 430 18.39 -14.32 1.87
CA GLN A 430 18.42 -15.39 0.89
C GLN A 430 19.82 -15.99 0.84
N PHE A 431 19.90 -17.31 0.93
CA PHE A 431 21.14 -18.06 0.77
C PHE A 431 20.98 -19.02 -0.39
N SER A 432 21.78 -18.86 -1.45
CA SER A 432 21.73 -19.74 -2.60
C SER A 432 23.02 -20.54 -2.73
N LYS A 433 22.90 -21.83 -3.00
CA LYS A 433 24.03 -22.71 -3.33
C LYS A 433 23.68 -23.54 -4.54
N GLY A 434 24.55 -23.53 -5.54
CA GLY A 434 24.23 -24.17 -6.82
C GLY A 434 25.43 -24.59 -7.63
N THR A 435 25.11 -25.24 -8.75
CA THR A 435 26.08 -25.60 -9.78
C THR A 435 25.43 -25.42 -11.14
N TYR A 436 26.21 -25.00 -12.14
CA TYR A 436 25.79 -25.15 -13.52
C TYR A 436 26.96 -25.51 -14.44
N THR A 437 26.62 -26.14 -15.56
CA THR A 437 27.56 -26.52 -16.62
C THR A 437 27.15 -25.82 -17.89
N ILE A 438 28.14 -25.38 -18.66
CA ILE A 438 27.95 -24.96 -20.05
C ILE A 438 28.67 -25.95 -20.96
N ASP A 439 27.96 -26.45 -21.98
CA ASP A 439 28.52 -27.35 -22.97
C ASP A 439 29.20 -26.58 -24.14
N GLU A 440 29.85 -27.31 -25.04
CA GLU A 440 30.55 -26.72 -26.20
C GLU A 440 29.65 -25.95 -27.16
N ASN A 441 28.33 -26.19 -27.12
CA ASN A 441 27.32 -25.50 -27.92
C ASN A 441 26.70 -24.30 -27.18
N GLY A 442 27.13 -24.03 -25.94
CA GLY A 442 26.59 -22.96 -25.11
C GLY A 442 25.27 -23.31 -24.41
N SER A 443 24.89 -24.60 -24.35
CA SER A 443 23.74 -25.05 -23.57
C SER A 443 24.07 -25.04 -22.08
N PHE A 444 23.12 -24.58 -21.28
CA PHE A 444 23.21 -24.48 -19.84
C PHE A 444 22.41 -25.61 -19.17
N ALA A 445 23.00 -26.24 -18.17
CA ALA A 445 22.31 -27.15 -17.26
C ALA A 445 22.72 -26.85 -15.81
N GLY A 446 21.75 -26.46 -14.97
CA GLY A 446 21.98 -25.99 -13.62
C GLY A 446 21.10 -26.66 -12.57
N LYS A 447 21.59 -26.64 -11.32
CA LYS A 447 20.85 -26.98 -10.11
C LYS A 447 21.10 -25.89 -9.07
N ILE A 448 20.05 -25.40 -8.44
CA ILE A 448 20.13 -24.34 -7.43
C ILE A 448 19.28 -24.70 -6.22
N ASN A 449 19.87 -24.59 -5.04
CA ASN A 449 19.18 -24.59 -3.75
C ASN A 449 19.07 -23.14 -3.29
N ILE A 450 17.86 -22.65 -3.02
CA ILE A 450 17.61 -21.29 -2.52
C ILE A 450 16.89 -21.37 -1.19
N ARG A 451 17.49 -20.81 -0.14
CA ARG A 451 16.94 -20.79 1.22
C ARG A 451 16.59 -19.37 1.61
N SER A 452 15.33 -19.13 1.95
CA SER A 452 14.79 -17.79 2.23
C SER A 452 14.22 -17.68 3.63
N GLU A 453 14.55 -16.58 4.32
CA GLU A 453 14.23 -16.31 5.72
C GLU A 453 13.71 -14.86 5.90
N GLY A 454 13.14 -14.56 7.08
CA GLY A 454 12.60 -13.23 7.39
C GLY A 454 11.53 -12.79 6.40
N SER A 455 11.58 -11.55 5.91
CA SER A 455 10.61 -11.05 4.92
C SER A 455 10.67 -11.75 3.56
N GLN A 456 11.79 -12.38 3.21
CA GLN A 456 11.94 -13.10 1.95
C GLN A 456 11.20 -14.45 1.98
N TYR A 457 11.08 -15.09 3.16
CA TYR A 457 10.28 -16.30 3.36
C TYR A 457 8.85 -16.13 2.84
N GLY A 458 8.13 -15.10 3.31
CA GLY A 458 6.72 -14.89 3.00
C GLY A 458 6.45 -14.64 1.51
N ARG A 459 7.40 -14.00 0.82
CA ARG A 459 7.30 -13.74 -0.62
C ARG A 459 7.43 -15.02 -1.45
N LYS A 460 8.20 -16.00 -0.96
CA LYS A 460 8.54 -17.21 -1.70
C LYS A 460 7.69 -18.41 -1.33
N MET A 461 7.26 -18.54 -0.07
CA MET A 461 6.48 -19.70 0.37
C MET A 461 5.14 -19.88 -0.38
N ILE A 462 4.61 -18.82 -1.01
CA ILE A 462 3.39 -18.88 -1.79
C ILE A 462 3.57 -19.70 -3.09
N VAL A 463 4.80 -19.75 -3.62
CA VAL A 463 5.14 -20.43 -4.88
C VAL A 463 4.86 -21.94 -4.79
N GLU A 464 5.05 -22.54 -3.61
CA GLU A 464 4.71 -23.95 -3.35
C GLU A 464 3.27 -24.30 -3.78
N LYS A 465 2.35 -23.35 -3.58
CA LYS A 465 0.89 -23.52 -3.74
C LYS A 465 0.36 -23.15 -5.11
N LEU A 466 1.18 -22.53 -5.95
CA LEU A 466 0.79 -22.19 -7.31
C LEU A 466 0.51 -23.46 -8.13
N GLN A 467 -0.46 -23.35 -9.05
CA GLN A 467 -0.72 -24.39 -10.02
C GLN A 467 0.52 -24.60 -10.92
N PRO A 468 0.70 -25.78 -11.54
CA PRO A 468 1.90 -26.07 -12.32
C PRO A 468 2.24 -25.01 -13.38
N THR A 469 1.26 -24.49 -14.10
CA THR A 469 1.44 -23.47 -15.15
C THR A 469 1.85 -22.10 -14.57
N GLU A 470 1.24 -21.70 -13.46
CA GLU A 470 1.57 -20.45 -12.76
C GLU A 470 2.96 -20.52 -12.13
N LYS A 471 3.33 -21.68 -11.59
CA LYS A 471 4.66 -21.97 -11.05
C LYS A 471 5.73 -21.91 -12.15
N GLU A 472 5.43 -22.45 -13.32
CA GLU A 472 6.31 -22.34 -14.48
C GLU A 472 6.47 -20.88 -14.95
N ALA A 473 5.37 -20.13 -15.04
CA ALA A 473 5.40 -18.71 -15.39
C ALA A 473 6.22 -17.89 -14.37
N HIS A 474 6.02 -18.14 -13.07
CA HIS A 474 6.74 -17.49 -11.99
C HIS A 474 8.26 -17.64 -12.15
N TYR A 475 8.77 -18.87 -12.34
CA TYR A 475 10.21 -19.07 -12.46
C TYR A 475 10.79 -18.60 -13.80
N LYS A 476 10.00 -18.61 -14.87
CA LYS A 476 10.39 -17.99 -16.14
C LYS A 476 10.51 -16.48 -16.03
N GLU A 477 9.67 -15.84 -15.23
CA GLU A 477 9.80 -14.41 -14.91
C GLU A 477 10.99 -14.17 -13.96
N TYR A 478 11.11 -14.95 -12.89
CA TYR A 478 12.20 -14.86 -11.91
C TYR A 478 13.59 -14.98 -12.55
N TRP A 479 13.74 -15.92 -13.50
CA TRP A 479 14.95 -16.07 -14.33
C TRP A 479 14.75 -15.59 -15.76
N GLY A 480 14.06 -14.46 -15.93
CA GLY A 480 13.85 -13.85 -17.25
C GLY A 480 15.15 -13.42 -17.96
N ASN A 481 16.27 -13.39 -17.24
CA ASN A 481 17.63 -13.20 -17.79
C ASN A 481 18.14 -14.42 -18.59
N ILE A 482 17.57 -15.61 -18.38
CA ILE A 482 17.96 -16.85 -19.07
C ILE A 482 16.97 -17.12 -20.21
N ASN A 483 17.41 -16.84 -21.45
CA ASN A 483 16.60 -17.14 -22.63
C ASN A 483 16.41 -18.65 -22.81
N ASN A 484 15.25 -19.06 -23.35
CA ASN A 484 14.90 -20.46 -23.61
C ASN A 484 14.93 -21.37 -22.37
N LEU A 485 14.66 -20.80 -21.19
CA LEU A 485 14.59 -21.51 -19.92
C LEU A 485 13.56 -22.65 -19.96
N LYS A 486 14.00 -23.83 -19.52
CA LYS A 486 13.16 -24.99 -19.22
C LYS A 486 13.41 -25.44 -17.79
N LEU A 487 12.33 -25.63 -17.04
CA LEU A 487 12.37 -26.12 -15.68
C LEU A 487 12.39 -27.65 -15.68
N GLY A 488 13.26 -28.23 -14.86
CA GLY A 488 13.30 -29.65 -14.55
C GLY A 488 12.58 -29.95 -13.24
N LYS A 489 13.19 -30.81 -12.41
CA LYS A 489 12.64 -31.14 -11.08
C LYS A 489 12.67 -29.91 -10.16
N ILE A 490 11.56 -29.65 -9.49
CA ILE A 490 11.39 -28.62 -8.45
C ILE A 490 10.96 -29.32 -7.16
N ASN A 491 11.65 -29.07 -6.05
CA ASN A 491 11.22 -29.50 -4.72
C ASN A 491 11.18 -28.31 -3.76
N PHE A 492 10.26 -28.37 -2.82
CA PHE A 492 10.09 -27.38 -1.77
C PHE A 492 10.27 -28.02 -0.40
N ALA A 493 10.87 -27.29 0.53
CA ALA A 493 10.84 -27.61 1.95
C ALA A 493 10.45 -26.36 2.74
N ASN A 494 9.27 -26.41 3.36
CA ASN A 494 8.69 -25.31 4.13
C ASN A 494 8.79 -25.61 5.63
N ASP A 495 9.87 -25.16 6.25
CA ASP A 495 10.09 -25.26 7.69
C ASP A 495 9.42 -24.08 8.40
N LYS A 496 8.17 -24.28 8.81
CA LYS A 496 7.40 -23.27 9.56
C LYS A 496 7.89 -23.06 10.99
N GLU A 497 8.69 -23.98 11.55
CA GLU A 497 9.26 -23.81 12.89
C GLU A 497 10.32 -22.73 12.87
N ASN A 498 11.26 -22.87 11.94
CA ASN A 498 12.38 -21.95 11.79
C ASN A 498 12.07 -20.79 10.81
N ILE A 499 10.86 -20.77 10.24
CA ILE A 499 10.39 -19.76 9.27
C ILE A 499 11.39 -19.67 8.09
N ARG A 500 11.60 -20.83 7.48
CA ARG A 500 12.57 -21.04 6.40
C ARG A 500 11.92 -21.77 5.24
N PHE A 501 12.08 -21.22 4.05
CA PHE A 501 11.57 -21.81 2.82
C PHE A 501 12.73 -22.15 1.90
N THR A 502 12.80 -23.41 1.48
CA THR A 502 13.89 -23.90 0.64
C THR A 502 13.35 -24.41 -0.69
N GLU A 503 14.01 -24.01 -1.77
CA GLU A 503 13.67 -24.34 -3.16
C GLU A 503 14.84 -25.09 -3.79
N ASP A 504 14.62 -26.31 -4.27
CA ASP A 504 15.61 -27.10 -5.02
C ASP A 504 15.16 -27.23 -6.47
N ILE A 505 15.81 -26.52 -7.39
CA ILE A 505 15.33 -26.36 -8.75
C ILE A 505 16.40 -26.79 -9.76
N GLN A 506 16.00 -27.60 -10.72
CA GLN A 506 16.80 -27.93 -11.90
C GLN A 506 16.37 -27.07 -13.08
N ILE A 507 17.35 -26.58 -13.83
CA ILE A 507 17.13 -25.63 -14.91
C ILE A 507 17.97 -26.04 -16.10
N THR A 508 17.41 -25.91 -17.30
CA THR A 508 18.16 -26.03 -18.55
C THR A 508 17.83 -24.86 -19.48
N ALA A 509 18.77 -24.48 -20.33
CA ALA A 509 18.55 -23.48 -21.37
C ALA A 509 19.47 -23.76 -22.56
N VAL A 510 19.04 -23.40 -23.76
CA VAL A 510 19.88 -23.45 -24.96
C VAL A 510 20.36 -22.05 -25.30
N ASN A 511 21.57 -21.95 -25.87
CA ASN A 511 22.22 -20.69 -26.24
C ASN A 511 22.40 -19.71 -25.08
N TYR A 512 22.65 -20.20 -23.86
CA TYR A 512 23.03 -19.34 -22.74
C TYR A 512 24.45 -18.79 -22.95
N GLY A 513 25.38 -19.67 -23.35
CA GLY A 513 26.66 -19.29 -23.94
C GLY A 513 26.46 -18.86 -25.39
N THR A 514 26.61 -17.58 -25.68
CA THR A 514 26.56 -17.10 -27.06
C THR A 514 27.91 -17.34 -27.73
N ILE A 515 27.92 -18.08 -28.84
CA ILE A 515 29.14 -18.40 -29.59
C ILE A 515 29.23 -17.52 -30.84
N SER A 516 30.35 -16.83 -31.02
CA SER A 516 30.66 -16.04 -32.20
C SER A 516 32.17 -15.95 -32.40
N ALA A 517 32.64 -16.12 -33.65
CA ALA A 517 34.06 -16.01 -34.02
C ALA A 517 35.02 -16.81 -33.10
N ASN A 518 34.70 -18.09 -32.84
CA ASN A 518 35.44 -18.99 -31.94
C ASN A 518 35.50 -18.55 -30.47
N LYS A 519 34.65 -17.60 -30.06
CA LYS A 519 34.50 -17.15 -28.67
C LYS A 519 33.13 -17.53 -28.12
N MET A 520 33.10 -17.98 -26.88
CA MET A 520 31.86 -18.18 -26.11
C MET A 520 31.77 -17.11 -25.02
N ILE A 521 30.62 -16.45 -24.94
CA ILE A 521 30.39 -15.36 -23.98
C ILE A 521 29.10 -15.64 -23.20
N PHE A 522 29.17 -15.56 -21.87
CA PHE A 522 28.00 -15.67 -21.00
C PHE A 522 28.18 -14.87 -19.70
N VAL A 523 27.07 -14.56 -19.03
CA VAL A 523 27.06 -13.91 -17.71
C VAL A 523 27.36 -14.95 -16.62
N MET A 524 28.26 -14.63 -15.69
CA MET A 524 28.67 -15.59 -14.66
C MET A 524 27.60 -15.85 -13.60
N ASP A 525 26.91 -14.80 -13.15
CA ASP A 525 25.77 -14.93 -12.24
C ASP A 525 24.53 -15.35 -13.03
N ALA A 526 24.22 -16.65 -13.04
CA ALA A 526 23.04 -17.14 -13.74
C ALA A 526 21.74 -16.91 -12.93
N PHE A 527 21.82 -16.93 -11.60
CA PHE A 527 20.65 -17.21 -10.74
C PHE A 527 20.13 -16.03 -9.93
N ASN A 528 20.95 -15.01 -9.62
CA ASN A 528 20.57 -13.94 -8.69
C ASN A 528 20.98 -12.53 -9.17
N GLN A 529 20.80 -12.28 -10.47
CA GLN A 529 21.10 -10.97 -11.05
C GLN A 529 20.11 -9.90 -10.60
N TYR A 530 20.61 -8.73 -10.19
CA TYR A 530 19.78 -7.55 -10.05
C TYR A 530 19.41 -6.98 -11.43
N THR A 531 18.17 -7.22 -11.86
CA THR A 531 17.57 -6.73 -13.12
C THR A 531 16.75 -5.45 -12.94
N GLY A 532 16.64 -4.94 -11.70
CA GLY A 532 15.92 -3.69 -11.43
C GLY A 532 16.59 -2.47 -12.04
N ASN A 533 15.79 -1.49 -12.46
CA ASN A 533 16.30 -0.21 -12.96
C ASN A 533 15.99 0.90 -11.95
N VAL A 534 17.01 1.44 -11.30
CA VAL A 534 16.88 2.69 -10.53
C VAL A 534 16.96 3.85 -11.51
N LYS A 535 15.80 4.46 -11.80
CA LYS A 535 15.71 5.52 -12.80
C LYS A 535 16.56 6.72 -12.41
N ARG A 536 17.15 7.40 -13.39
CA ARG A 536 17.81 8.68 -13.17
C ARG A 536 16.76 9.78 -13.05
N ILE A 537 16.69 10.45 -11.89
CA ILE A 537 15.78 11.57 -11.63
C ILE A 537 16.61 12.83 -11.42
N ARG A 538 16.59 13.73 -12.41
CA ARG A 538 17.24 15.04 -12.29
C ARG A 538 16.37 15.96 -11.44
N ASN A 539 16.99 16.74 -10.56
CA ASN A 539 16.30 17.71 -9.68
C ASN A 539 15.26 17.06 -8.74
N ARG A 540 15.58 15.88 -8.19
CA ARG A 540 14.72 15.18 -7.23
C ARG A 540 14.34 16.09 -6.06
N LYS A 541 13.05 16.20 -5.75
CA LYS A 541 12.54 17.05 -4.67
C LYS A 541 12.32 16.26 -3.38
N ASN A 542 11.76 15.06 -3.47
CA ASN A 542 11.34 14.30 -2.31
C ASN A 542 12.51 13.46 -1.76
N PRO A 543 12.54 13.18 -0.45
CA PRO A 543 13.38 12.12 0.08
C PRO A 543 13.04 10.77 -0.58
N PHE A 544 13.87 9.76 -0.34
CA PHE A 544 13.57 8.39 -0.72
C PHE A 544 13.71 7.44 0.48
N GLN A 545 13.05 6.29 0.42
CA GLN A 545 13.00 5.35 1.52
C GLN A 545 13.15 3.91 1.01
N ILE A 546 14.01 3.16 1.69
CA ILE A 546 14.10 1.71 1.61
C ILE A 546 13.43 1.17 2.88
N GLN A 547 12.21 0.65 2.76
CA GLN A 547 11.41 0.26 3.93
C GLN A 547 11.98 -0.99 4.64
N ARG A 548 12.50 -1.95 3.86
CA ARG A 548 13.04 -3.21 4.35
C ARG A 548 14.38 -3.48 3.68
N GLY A 549 15.40 -3.70 4.49
CA GLY A 549 16.73 -4.13 4.06
C GLY A 549 16.82 -5.65 4.05
N TYR A 550 17.84 -6.19 3.40
CA TYR A 550 18.01 -7.62 3.20
C TYR A 550 19.48 -8.01 3.02
N LEU A 551 19.75 -9.32 3.12
CA LEU A 551 21.04 -9.94 2.85
C LEU A 551 20.85 -11.12 1.88
N ASP A 552 21.46 -11.05 0.71
CA ASP A 552 21.50 -12.18 -0.22
C ASP A 552 22.93 -12.66 -0.38
N THR A 553 23.16 -13.96 -0.31
CA THR A 553 24.47 -14.56 -0.58
C THR A 553 24.33 -15.77 -1.48
N ASP A 554 25.25 -15.91 -2.44
CA ASP A 554 25.25 -16.99 -3.42
C ASP A 554 26.64 -17.64 -3.49
N GLU A 555 26.69 -18.97 -3.58
CA GLU A 555 27.90 -19.76 -3.86
C GLU A 555 27.60 -20.74 -5.00
N ILE A 556 28.13 -20.46 -6.19
CA ILE A 556 27.81 -21.17 -7.43
C ILE A 556 29.08 -21.81 -8.01
N GLU A 557 29.08 -23.13 -8.19
CA GLU A 557 30.11 -23.83 -8.97
C GLU A 557 29.77 -23.76 -10.47
N ILE A 558 30.71 -23.30 -11.30
CA ILE A 558 30.56 -23.16 -12.74
C ILE A 558 31.51 -24.15 -13.42
N ASN A 559 30.98 -25.12 -14.15
CA ASN A 559 31.75 -26.06 -14.95
C ASN A 559 31.84 -25.56 -16.39
N LEU A 560 33.04 -25.21 -16.82
CA LEU A 560 33.31 -24.71 -18.18
C LEU A 560 33.44 -25.90 -19.16
N PRO A 561 33.12 -25.71 -20.45
CA PRO A 561 33.20 -26.76 -21.45
C PRO A 561 34.65 -27.22 -21.69
N ALA A 562 34.81 -28.50 -22.03
CA ALA A 562 36.07 -29.03 -22.50
C ALA A 562 36.47 -28.37 -23.85
N GLY A 563 37.78 -28.28 -24.14
CA GLY A 563 38.25 -27.69 -25.39
C GLY A 563 38.15 -26.16 -25.48
N PHE A 564 37.90 -25.47 -24.36
CA PHE A 564 37.94 -24.02 -24.26
C PHE A 564 38.98 -23.56 -23.23
N SER A 565 39.54 -22.38 -23.45
CA SER A 565 40.40 -21.66 -22.50
C SER A 565 39.79 -20.30 -22.15
N ILE A 566 40.09 -19.80 -20.95
CA ILE A 566 39.55 -18.51 -20.48
C ILE A 566 40.35 -17.36 -21.14
N GLU A 567 39.70 -16.60 -22.02
CA GLU A 567 40.27 -15.39 -22.63
C GLU A 567 40.16 -14.19 -21.68
N PHE A 568 38.99 -14.03 -21.08
CA PHE A 568 38.68 -12.95 -20.16
C PHE A 568 37.87 -13.47 -18.99
N LEU A 569 38.32 -13.14 -17.78
CA LEU A 569 37.61 -13.38 -16.54
C LEU A 569 37.40 -12.04 -15.83
N PRO A 570 36.16 -11.70 -15.41
CA PRO A 570 35.91 -10.55 -14.56
C PRO A 570 36.76 -10.60 -13.28
N SER A 571 37.18 -9.43 -12.80
CA SER A 571 37.89 -9.31 -11.52
C SER A 571 36.91 -9.35 -10.35
N ASN A 572 37.40 -9.74 -9.17
CA ASN A 572 36.66 -9.59 -7.92
C ASN A 572 36.27 -8.12 -7.70
N PHE A 573 35.11 -7.89 -7.11
CA PHE A 573 34.60 -6.54 -6.87
C PHE A 573 34.05 -6.41 -5.45
N GLN A 574 34.27 -5.25 -4.84
CA GLN A 574 33.66 -4.90 -3.56
C GLN A 574 33.24 -3.43 -3.60
N LEU A 575 32.03 -3.17 -3.13
CA LEU A 575 31.46 -1.85 -2.99
C LEU A 575 30.80 -1.74 -1.62
N LYS A 576 31.25 -0.76 -0.84
CA LYS A 576 30.70 -0.47 0.49
C LYS A 576 30.36 1.00 0.59
N GLY A 577 29.17 1.30 1.08
CA GLY A 577 28.72 2.67 1.24
C GLY A 577 27.56 2.79 2.21
N LYS A 578 26.94 3.97 2.25
CA LYS A 578 25.83 4.28 3.15
C LYS A 578 24.63 3.34 2.97
N PHE A 579 24.37 2.92 1.73
CA PHE A 579 23.19 2.12 1.38
C PHE A 579 23.37 0.64 1.61
N GLY A 580 24.61 0.14 1.76
CA GLY A 580 24.86 -1.28 1.85
C GLY A 580 26.27 -1.70 1.47
N GLU A 581 26.42 -3.00 1.29
CA GLU A 581 27.67 -3.65 0.86
C GLU A 581 27.36 -4.69 -0.22
N TYR A 582 28.13 -4.67 -1.31
CA TYR A 582 28.07 -5.63 -2.39
C TYR A 582 29.46 -6.22 -2.64
N LYS A 583 29.54 -7.53 -2.83
CA LYS A 583 30.81 -8.23 -3.08
C LYS A 583 30.62 -9.36 -4.08
N THR A 584 31.53 -9.47 -5.03
CA THR A 584 31.72 -10.66 -5.88
C THR A 584 33.13 -11.20 -5.76
N GLU A 585 33.24 -12.53 -5.76
CA GLU A 585 34.51 -13.24 -5.70
C GLU A 585 34.47 -14.42 -6.68
N ILE A 586 35.51 -14.54 -7.50
CA ILE A 586 35.67 -15.58 -8.50
C ILE A 586 36.96 -16.34 -8.20
N ILE A 587 36.82 -17.63 -7.92
CA ILE A 587 37.93 -18.53 -7.60
C ILE A 587 38.09 -19.52 -8.75
N LYS A 588 39.29 -19.59 -9.34
CA LYS A 588 39.64 -20.62 -10.31
C LYS A 588 39.99 -21.91 -9.56
N ASN A 589 39.30 -22.98 -9.87
CA ASN A 589 39.56 -24.31 -9.33
C ASN A 589 40.20 -25.21 -10.41
N GLU A 590 40.62 -26.40 -10.01
CA GLU A 590 41.09 -27.42 -10.94
C GLU A 590 39.95 -27.90 -11.87
N ASN A 591 40.31 -28.62 -12.95
CA ASN A 591 39.36 -29.28 -13.86
C ASN A 591 38.35 -28.35 -14.55
N ASN A 592 38.78 -27.17 -14.99
CA ASN A 592 37.93 -26.19 -15.69
C ASN A 592 36.69 -25.75 -14.89
N LYS A 593 36.84 -25.67 -13.56
CA LYS A 593 35.79 -25.21 -12.66
C LYS A 593 36.09 -23.83 -12.10
N LEU A 594 35.03 -23.04 -11.89
CA LEU A 594 35.10 -21.78 -11.16
C LEU A 594 34.13 -21.83 -9.97
N THR A 595 34.46 -21.17 -8.87
CA THR A 595 33.48 -20.83 -7.82
C THR A 595 33.18 -19.34 -7.91
N TYR A 596 31.92 -19.00 -8.17
CA TYR A 596 31.40 -17.64 -8.10
C TYR A 596 30.69 -17.44 -6.77
N LYS A 597 31.11 -16.43 -6.01
CA LYS A 597 30.46 -16.01 -4.77
C LYS A 597 29.93 -14.59 -4.93
N ARG A 598 28.70 -14.36 -4.45
CA ARG A 598 28.05 -13.05 -4.42
C ARG A 598 27.51 -12.77 -3.03
N SER A 599 27.59 -11.53 -2.59
CA SER A 599 26.94 -11.04 -1.36
C SER A 599 26.36 -9.64 -1.62
N MET A 600 25.09 -9.44 -1.30
CA MET A 600 24.37 -8.18 -1.41
C MET A 600 23.67 -7.89 -0.08
N PHE A 601 24.15 -6.90 0.65
CA PHE A 601 23.54 -6.39 1.87
C PHE A 601 22.99 -4.99 1.61
N LEU A 602 21.68 -4.80 1.76
CA LEU A 602 21.02 -3.51 1.59
C LEU A 602 20.46 -3.00 2.93
N ASN A 603 20.83 -1.78 3.30
CA ASN A 603 20.31 -1.10 4.48
C ASN A 603 18.89 -0.57 4.23
N LYS A 604 17.99 -0.78 5.20
CA LYS A 604 16.77 0.03 5.28
C LYS A 604 17.12 1.45 5.74
N GLY A 605 16.32 2.42 5.32
CA GLY A 605 16.50 3.79 5.76
C GLY A 605 15.63 4.80 5.04
N LYS A 606 15.49 5.98 5.65
CA LYS A 606 15.02 7.20 5.00
C LYS A 606 16.24 8.04 4.65
N TYR A 607 16.36 8.42 3.38
CA TYR A 607 17.50 9.13 2.83
C TYR A 607 17.03 10.45 2.20
N SER A 608 17.90 11.44 2.21
CA SER A 608 17.59 12.75 1.63
C SER A 608 17.54 12.68 0.10
N ASN A 609 16.89 13.65 -0.52
CA ASN A 609 16.84 13.77 -1.98
C ASN A 609 18.24 13.92 -2.62
N LYS A 610 19.20 14.51 -1.89
CA LYS A 610 20.58 14.73 -2.34
C LYS A 610 21.38 13.43 -2.50
N GLU A 611 20.98 12.38 -1.81
CA GLU A 611 21.69 11.08 -1.77
C GLU A 611 21.20 10.10 -2.83
N TYR A 612 20.17 10.48 -3.60
CA TYR A 612 19.54 9.57 -4.55
C TYR A 612 20.45 9.18 -5.71
N ASP A 613 21.26 10.11 -6.24
CA ASP A 613 22.18 9.76 -7.33
C ASP A 613 23.30 8.84 -6.85
N GLU A 614 23.77 8.98 -5.61
CA GLU A 614 24.71 8.05 -5.00
C GLU A 614 24.09 6.65 -4.84
N TYR A 615 22.83 6.55 -4.41
CA TYR A 615 22.12 5.27 -4.34
C TYR A 615 21.91 4.64 -5.71
N ARG A 616 21.53 5.44 -6.71
CA ARG A 616 21.40 5.00 -8.10
C ARG A 616 22.72 4.44 -8.63
N LEU A 617 23.82 5.15 -8.43
CA LEU A 617 25.16 4.71 -8.83
C LEU A 617 25.58 3.43 -8.09
N PHE A 618 25.23 3.30 -6.81
CA PHE A 618 25.45 2.07 -6.05
C PHE A 618 24.72 0.87 -6.71
N MET A 619 23.42 1.01 -7.00
CA MET A 619 22.66 -0.06 -7.65
C MET A 619 23.07 -0.31 -9.11
N GLU A 620 23.55 0.72 -9.82
CA GLU A 620 24.13 0.59 -11.16
C GLU A 620 25.41 -0.26 -11.13
N GLN A 621 26.29 -0.08 -10.14
CA GLN A 621 27.45 -0.94 -9.96
C GLN A 621 27.06 -2.38 -9.60
N VAL A 622 26.05 -2.58 -8.75
CA VAL A 622 25.51 -3.93 -8.47
C VAL A 622 25.05 -4.59 -9.77
N SER A 623 24.18 -3.92 -10.54
CA SER A 623 23.67 -4.46 -11.81
C SER A 623 24.79 -4.76 -12.81
N LYS A 624 25.79 -3.87 -12.94
CA LYS A 624 26.94 -4.06 -13.83
C LYS A 624 27.75 -5.31 -13.48
N ASN A 625 27.99 -5.55 -12.19
CA ASN A 625 28.78 -6.68 -11.73
C ASN A 625 27.99 -7.99 -11.74
N ASP A 626 26.69 -7.96 -11.45
CA ASP A 626 25.79 -9.11 -11.64
C ASP A 626 25.72 -9.52 -13.12
N ASN A 627 25.86 -8.56 -14.05
CA ASN A 627 25.90 -8.80 -15.49
C ASN A 627 27.31 -9.03 -16.06
N ALA A 628 28.33 -9.24 -15.21
CA ALA A 628 29.70 -9.44 -15.66
C ALA A 628 29.84 -10.73 -16.49
N LYS A 629 30.48 -10.60 -17.66
CA LYS A 629 30.62 -11.69 -18.63
C LYS A 629 32.01 -12.29 -18.61
N ILE A 630 32.07 -13.62 -18.71
CA ILE A 630 33.29 -14.37 -19.02
C ILE A 630 33.38 -14.58 -20.53
N ILE A 631 34.60 -14.59 -21.06
CA ILE A 631 34.87 -14.91 -22.47
C ILE A 631 35.79 -16.13 -22.50
N LEU A 632 35.38 -17.16 -23.23
CA LEU A 632 36.18 -18.34 -23.50
C LEU A 632 36.57 -18.37 -24.98
N THR A 633 37.77 -18.84 -25.30
CA THR A 633 38.23 -19.09 -26.67
C THR A 633 38.31 -20.60 -26.89
N LYS A 634 37.83 -21.08 -28.04
CA LYS A 634 37.99 -22.50 -28.42
C LYS A 634 39.47 -22.79 -28.69
N ASN A 635 39.98 -23.88 -28.11
CA ASN A 635 41.38 -24.32 -28.23
C ASN A 635 41.72 -24.83 -29.64
#